data_AF-A0A2N2PKZ0-F1
#
_entry.id   AF-A0A2N2PKZ0-F1
#
_cell.length_a   1.000
_cell.length_b   1.000
_cell.length_c   1.000
_cell.angle_alpha   90.00
_cell.angle_beta   90.00
_cell.angle_gamma   90.00
#
_symmetry.space_group_name_H-M   'P 1'
#
loop_
_entity.id
_entity.type
_entity.pdbx_description
1 polymer ?
#
loop_
_entity_poly.entity_id
_entity_poly.type
_entity_poly.pdbx_seq_one_letter_code
_entity_poly.pdbx_strand_id
1 'polypeptide(L)'
;MRRFWSWILFFAVFTVLFTACSSAAPQTPSAEDVAAAFQKGSCGACHVVPGIPGAVGTIGPDLSKMGEVAQEYLDSGEYTGTAETAIDFIRESIQEPDAFIPTDCPGGHCQPGQMPATLKDLLKKNELEAIVQYLAGLPDATIAAGENDAVAVAGEAPVMTTEEFEESKQIFFDRCAGCHGVLRNGATGPALLPENTLPKGTLALASIIFNGTPRGMPDWGKQGVLTEDQAELMAKYIQNEPPTPPEMSMEQMTASWNVLIPVEDRPTQPEHDRDWENFFAVTLRDAGQVAIIDGDTFEVVNNVDTGYAVHISRMSATGRYVYTIGRDGKLALIDLWMKVPDKVAEAKVCYDARSVEGSKYKGEEGDFTDMYAVVGCYWPPHFVIMDGLTLEPFKVVSTRSYTFDTEEYHPEPRVAAIVASHFKPEWIVNIKETGQTWMVDYSDPINPTIKMIEAERFLHDGGWDSTKRYFLVAANQANSIVVIDALEGELEAIVDTAAVPHPGRGANWIDPEFGPVWSTSHLGEGSLAVIGTDPENHPENAWKLVRNIPLLGGGSLFVKTHPNSPWIWVDFSLNPDEAIQRTVCVIAKENPTEAYKCWEIADYGRAVHFEYNKDGTQIWVSVWGTADQPGKTGEIVVYDDATLEEVARIPNLITPTGKFNVYNTIYDIY
;
A
#
# COMPACT_ATOMS: atom_id res chain seq x y z
N MET A 1 81.93 -59.49 28.04
CA MET A 1 82.82 -58.54 27.31
C MET A 1 82.05 -57.26 27.03
N ARG A 2 82.70 -56.10 27.23
CA ARG A 2 82.21 -54.69 27.15
C ARG A 2 81.31 -54.27 28.32
N ARG A 3 81.91 -53.92 29.47
CA ARG A 3 82.33 -52.57 29.95
C ARG A 3 81.13 -51.66 30.27
N PHE A 4 80.77 -51.45 31.55
CA PHE A 4 81.39 -50.56 32.58
C PHE A 4 80.76 -49.15 32.57
N TRP A 5 80.01 -48.81 33.64
CA TRP A 5 79.88 -47.53 34.39
C TRP A 5 78.51 -47.52 35.14
N SER A 6 78.48 -47.85 36.45
CA SER A 6 78.47 -46.94 37.62
C SER A 6 77.30 -45.94 37.63
N TRP A 7 76.25 -46.16 38.42
CA TRP A 7 76.06 -45.89 39.88
C TRP A 7 75.44 -44.50 40.17
N ILE A 8 74.41 -44.50 41.03
CA ILE A 8 73.96 -43.51 42.05
C ILE A 8 72.42 -43.36 42.02
N LEU A 9 71.73 -44.12 42.89
CA LEU A 9 70.95 -43.64 44.06
C LEU A 9 70.08 -42.40 43.81
N PHE A 10 68.76 -42.48 44.00
CA PHE A 10 68.06 -41.82 45.13
C PHE A 10 66.55 -42.17 45.18
N PHE A 11 66.17 -42.81 46.29
CA PHE A 11 64.92 -42.74 47.05
C PHE A 11 63.75 -41.85 46.55
N ALA A 12 62.56 -42.47 46.46
CA ALA A 12 61.38 -42.22 47.33
C ALA A 12 60.03 -41.93 46.64
N VAL A 13 59.00 -42.48 47.31
CA VAL A 13 57.58 -42.09 47.36
C VAL A 13 56.63 -42.64 46.28
N PHE A 14 56.08 -43.80 46.64
CA PHE A 14 54.71 -44.21 46.32
C PHE A 14 53.72 -43.25 47.00
N THR A 15 52.96 -42.47 46.23
CA THR A 15 51.64 -42.00 46.66
C THR A 15 50.71 -42.01 45.44
N VAL A 16 49.74 -42.91 45.48
CA VAL A 16 48.63 -43.02 44.55
C VAL A 16 47.70 -41.82 44.76
N LEU A 17 47.58 -40.94 43.77
CA LEU A 17 46.55 -39.91 43.70
C LEU A 17 45.38 -40.46 42.87
N PHE A 18 44.28 -40.77 43.57
CA PHE A 18 42.96 -40.96 42.98
C PHE A 18 42.59 -39.72 42.18
N THR A 19 42.49 -39.84 40.87
CA THR A 19 41.88 -38.83 40.01
C THR A 19 40.37 -39.05 40.06
N ALA A 20 39.66 -38.20 40.81
CA ALA A 20 38.21 -38.15 40.77
C ALA A 20 37.77 -37.56 39.41
N CYS A 21 36.99 -38.32 38.64
CA CYS A 21 36.16 -37.76 37.57
C CYS A 21 35.13 -36.84 38.24
N SER A 22 35.34 -35.53 38.16
CA SER A 22 34.29 -34.55 38.43
C SER A 22 33.42 -34.46 37.18
N SER A 23 32.17 -34.93 37.27
CA SER A 23 31.13 -34.56 36.33
C SER A 23 30.89 -33.06 36.45
N ALA A 24 31.19 -32.29 35.41
CA ALA A 24 30.83 -30.89 35.36
C ALA A 24 29.31 -30.75 35.54
N ALA A 25 28.88 -29.99 36.55
CA ALA A 25 27.49 -29.59 36.72
C ALA A 25 27.05 -28.76 35.50
N PRO A 26 25.75 -28.75 35.13
CA PRO A 26 25.25 -27.87 34.08
C PRO A 26 25.57 -26.43 34.46
N GLN A 27 26.38 -25.75 33.66
CA GLN A 27 26.66 -24.33 33.84
C GLN A 27 25.36 -23.57 33.59
N THR A 28 24.95 -22.73 34.55
CA THR A 28 23.91 -21.72 34.33
C THR A 28 24.33 -20.90 33.11
N PRO A 29 23.48 -20.75 32.07
CA PRO A 29 23.85 -20.02 30.86
C PRO A 29 24.29 -18.60 31.21
N SER A 30 25.35 -18.11 30.58
CA SER A 30 25.77 -16.72 30.80
C SER A 30 24.75 -15.75 30.19
N ALA A 31 24.77 -14.51 30.66
CA ALA A 31 24.01 -13.40 30.08
C ALA A 31 24.11 -13.32 28.54
N GLU A 32 25.32 -13.53 28.04
CA GLU A 32 25.65 -13.50 26.62
C GLU A 32 25.10 -14.71 25.87
N ASP A 33 25.12 -15.90 26.48
CA ASP A 33 24.56 -17.12 25.89
C ASP A 33 23.03 -17.03 25.75
N VAL A 34 22.36 -16.42 26.74
CA VAL A 34 20.91 -16.18 26.69
C VAL A 34 20.59 -15.21 25.55
N ALA A 35 21.24 -14.04 25.52
CA ALA A 35 21.03 -13.06 24.46
C ALA A 35 21.31 -13.63 23.05
N ALA A 36 22.38 -14.40 22.89
CA ALA A 36 22.72 -15.06 21.64
C ALA A 36 21.67 -16.11 21.22
N ALA A 37 21.09 -16.87 22.17
CA ALA A 37 20.03 -17.82 21.89
C ALA A 37 18.73 -17.12 21.43
N PHE A 38 18.34 -16.03 22.09
CA PHE A 38 17.19 -15.21 21.67
C PHE A 38 17.40 -14.58 20.28
N GLN A 39 18.61 -14.09 20.00
CA GLN A 39 18.96 -13.54 18.70
C GLN A 39 18.92 -14.61 17.60
N LYS A 40 19.47 -15.80 17.89
CA LYS A 40 19.46 -16.94 16.96
C LYS A 40 18.05 -17.40 16.63
N GLY A 41 17.15 -17.45 17.62
CA GLY A 41 15.73 -17.72 17.40
C GLY A 41 14.95 -16.55 16.81
N SER A 42 15.57 -15.38 16.65
CA SER A 42 14.92 -14.14 16.21
C SER A 42 13.70 -13.74 17.05
N CYS A 43 13.65 -14.19 18.32
CA CYS A 43 12.48 -14.05 19.18
C CYS A 43 12.11 -12.58 19.44
N GLY A 44 13.12 -11.72 19.57
CA GLY A 44 12.93 -10.29 19.83
C GLY A 44 12.28 -9.51 18.68
N ALA A 45 12.24 -10.07 17.47
CA ALA A 45 11.52 -9.46 16.35
C ALA A 45 9.99 -9.56 16.53
N CYS A 46 9.51 -10.59 17.23
CA CYS A 46 8.08 -10.85 17.42
C CYS A 46 7.59 -10.50 18.83
N HIS A 47 8.45 -10.62 19.84
CA HIS A 47 8.08 -10.49 21.24
C HIS A 47 8.79 -9.33 21.95
N VAL A 48 8.12 -8.78 22.97
CA VAL A 48 8.78 -8.00 24.02
C VAL A 48 9.42 -8.97 25.00
N VAL A 49 10.73 -8.86 25.22
CA VAL A 49 11.46 -9.66 26.21
C VAL A 49 12.37 -8.75 27.03
N PRO A 50 12.02 -8.45 28.30
CA PRO A 50 12.86 -7.63 29.17
C PRO A 50 14.28 -8.17 29.25
N GLY A 51 15.27 -7.29 29.36
CA GLY A 51 16.68 -7.68 29.51
C GLY A 51 17.37 -8.22 28.25
N ILE A 52 16.63 -8.49 27.16
CA ILE A 52 17.19 -8.88 25.86
C ILE A 52 17.30 -7.64 24.96
N PRO A 53 18.50 -7.22 24.54
CA PRO A 53 18.68 -6.06 23.67
C PRO A 53 17.85 -6.16 22.38
N GLY A 54 17.07 -5.12 22.08
CA GLY A 54 16.27 -5.02 20.85
C GLY A 54 15.01 -5.89 20.81
N ALA A 55 14.68 -6.63 21.88
CA ALA A 55 13.46 -7.44 21.95
C ALA A 55 12.23 -6.57 22.29
N VAL A 56 11.77 -5.82 21.30
CA VAL A 56 10.59 -4.92 21.36
C VAL A 56 9.53 -5.32 20.33
N GLY A 57 9.51 -6.59 19.94
CA GLY A 57 8.57 -7.13 18.97
C GLY A 57 7.12 -7.04 19.45
N THR A 58 6.21 -6.80 18.51
CA THR A 58 4.79 -6.52 18.77
C THR A 58 3.88 -7.39 17.89
N ILE A 59 4.35 -8.58 17.55
CA ILE A 59 3.61 -9.54 16.70
C ILE A 59 3.06 -10.67 17.56
N GLY A 60 3.91 -11.27 18.39
CA GLY A 60 3.54 -12.28 19.37
C GLY A 60 3.17 -11.66 20.72
N PRO A 61 2.73 -12.48 21.69
CA PRO A 61 2.41 -12.03 23.05
C PRO A 61 3.62 -11.38 23.73
N ASP A 62 3.35 -10.46 24.66
CA ASP A 62 4.36 -9.89 25.55
C ASP A 62 4.86 -10.97 26.51
N LEU A 63 6.17 -11.25 26.48
CA LEU A 63 6.78 -12.32 27.28
C LEU A 63 7.32 -11.81 28.62
N SER A 64 7.09 -10.53 28.97
CA SER A 64 7.62 -9.91 30.19
C SER A 64 7.21 -10.60 31.49
N LYS A 65 6.15 -11.41 31.46
CA LYS A 65 5.65 -12.19 32.60
C LYS A 65 5.43 -13.66 32.25
N MET A 66 6.20 -14.20 31.30
CA MET A 66 5.93 -15.54 30.75
C MET A 66 5.93 -16.63 31.82
N GLY A 67 6.73 -16.53 32.89
CA GLY A 67 6.70 -17.47 34.00
C GLY A 67 5.35 -17.55 34.71
N GLU A 68 4.68 -16.41 34.91
CA GLU A 68 3.34 -16.31 35.50
C GLU A 68 2.27 -16.76 34.50
N VAL A 69 2.31 -16.21 33.29
CA VAL A 69 1.33 -16.46 32.22
C VAL A 69 1.29 -17.94 31.80
N ALA A 70 2.44 -18.63 31.78
CA ALA A 70 2.49 -20.06 31.48
C ALA A 70 1.68 -20.88 32.49
N GLN A 71 1.77 -20.52 33.78
CA GLN A 71 1.00 -21.21 34.81
C GLN A 71 -0.49 -20.88 34.71
N GLU A 72 -0.83 -19.63 34.39
CA GLU A 72 -2.23 -19.22 34.19
C GLU A 72 -2.89 -20.00 33.04
N TYR A 73 -2.20 -20.23 31.93
CA TYR A 73 -2.73 -21.05 30.83
C TYR A 73 -2.94 -22.52 31.22
N LEU A 74 -2.00 -23.12 31.96
CA LEU A 74 -2.15 -24.49 32.46
C LEU A 74 -3.34 -24.63 33.41
N ASP A 75 -3.62 -23.58 34.21
CA ASP A 75 -4.70 -23.57 35.19
C ASP A 75 -6.07 -23.16 34.59
N SER A 76 -6.11 -22.54 33.41
CA SER A 76 -7.34 -21.99 32.82
C SER A 76 -8.30 -23.06 32.27
N GLY A 77 -7.78 -24.25 31.94
CA GLY A 77 -8.53 -25.31 31.25
C GLY A 77 -8.72 -25.06 29.74
N GLU A 78 -8.19 -23.96 29.20
CA GLU A 78 -8.18 -23.66 27.76
C GLU A 78 -6.96 -24.26 27.04
N TYR A 79 -5.92 -24.63 27.78
CA TYR A 79 -4.70 -25.22 27.25
C TYR A 79 -4.96 -26.60 26.61
N THR A 80 -4.51 -26.75 25.36
CA THR A 80 -4.73 -27.94 24.53
C THR A 80 -3.48 -28.79 24.31
N GLY A 81 -2.33 -28.36 24.81
CA GLY A 81 -1.06 -29.07 24.67
C GLY A 81 -0.85 -30.17 25.70
N THR A 82 0.40 -30.62 25.85
CA THR A 82 0.76 -31.78 26.69
C THR A 82 1.60 -31.46 27.92
N ALA A 83 1.99 -30.20 28.10
CA ALA A 83 2.81 -29.76 29.23
C ALA A 83 2.05 -29.84 30.56
N GLU A 84 2.76 -30.22 31.62
CA GLU A 84 2.23 -30.27 32.99
C GLU A 84 2.81 -29.19 33.91
N THR A 85 3.86 -28.48 33.46
CA THR A 85 4.55 -27.44 34.23
C THR A 85 4.79 -26.20 33.38
N ALA A 86 4.90 -25.02 33.99
CA ALA A 86 5.18 -23.76 33.28
C ALA A 86 6.46 -23.82 32.42
N ILE A 87 7.50 -24.54 32.90
CA ILE A 87 8.74 -24.76 32.15
C ILE A 87 8.49 -25.65 30.92
N ASP A 88 7.70 -26.71 31.08
CA ASP A 88 7.36 -27.60 29.96
C ASP A 88 6.45 -26.91 28.96
N PHE A 89 5.56 -26.04 29.42
CA PHE A 89 4.71 -25.20 28.57
C PHE A 89 5.57 -24.30 27.70
N ILE A 90 6.49 -23.52 28.29
CA ILE A 90 7.36 -22.61 27.54
C ILE A 90 8.21 -23.39 26.53
N ARG A 91 8.70 -24.58 26.91
CA ARG A 91 9.46 -25.44 25.99
C ARG A 91 8.58 -25.93 24.83
N GLU A 92 7.37 -26.41 25.12
CA GLU A 92 6.42 -26.86 24.11
C GLU A 92 6.02 -25.70 23.19
N SER A 93 5.75 -24.50 23.71
CA SER A 93 5.46 -23.32 22.88
C SER A 93 6.57 -22.96 21.90
N ILE A 94 7.83 -23.29 22.20
CA ILE A 94 8.96 -23.06 21.28
C ILE A 94 9.12 -24.21 20.28
N GLN A 95 8.86 -25.45 20.71
CA GLN A 95 9.08 -26.65 19.88
C GLN A 95 7.88 -26.99 18.98
N GLU A 96 6.68 -26.73 19.47
CA GLU A 96 5.38 -27.04 18.89
C GLU A 96 4.43 -25.84 19.08
N PRO A 97 4.73 -24.69 18.46
CA PRO A 97 4.02 -23.43 18.74
C PRO A 97 2.51 -23.46 18.50
N ASP A 98 2.04 -24.30 17.57
CA ASP A 98 0.61 -24.45 17.27
C ASP A 98 -0.11 -25.45 18.21
N ALA A 99 0.59 -26.08 19.16
CA ALA A 99 -0.04 -26.97 20.15
C ALA A 99 -0.99 -26.19 21.08
N PHE A 100 -0.68 -24.92 21.33
CA PHE A 100 -1.55 -23.98 22.01
C PHE A 100 -1.26 -22.55 21.53
N ILE A 101 -2.29 -21.87 21.02
CA ILE A 101 -2.18 -20.53 20.46
C ILE A 101 -2.85 -19.55 21.42
N PRO A 102 -2.09 -18.60 22.01
CA PRO A 102 -2.65 -17.58 22.89
C PRO A 102 -3.73 -16.73 22.21
N THR A 103 -4.76 -16.35 22.97
CA THR A 103 -5.82 -15.46 22.46
C THR A 103 -5.40 -13.99 22.44
N ASP A 104 -4.38 -13.61 23.20
CA ASP A 104 -4.00 -12.21 23.42
C ASP A 104 -2.66 -11.87 22.74
N CYS A 105 -2.74 -11.33 21.51
CA CYS A 105 -1.63 -10.73 20.79
C CYS A 105 -1.86 -9.23 20.53
N PRO A 106 -0.81 -8.42 20.30
CA PRO A 106 -0.99 -7.04 19.86
C PRO A 106 -1.74 -6.98 18.52
N GLY A 107 -2.93 -6.38 18.51
CA GLY A 107 -3.78 -6.27 17.32
C GLY A 107 -4.86 -7.36 17.15
N GLY A 108 -5.07 -8.22 18.16
CA GLY A 108 -6.15 -9.23 18.17
C GLY A 108 -5.66 -10.61 18.58
N HIS A 109 -6.29 -11.66 18.04
CA HIS A 109 -5.91 -13.05 18.32
C HIS A 109 -4.63 -13.46 17.58
N CYS A 110 -3.73 -14.18 18.28
CA CYS A 110 -2.56 -14.78 17.64
C CYS A 110 -3.02 -15.81 16.59
N GLN A 111 -2.26 -15.96 15.50
CA GLN A 111 -2.68 -16.80 14.37
C GLN A 111 -1.85 -18.09 14.29
N PRO A 112 -2.47 -19.23 13.91
CA PRO A 112 -1.72 -20.45 13.62
C PRO A 112 -0.64 -20.22 12.56
N GLY A 113 0.52 -20.85 12.77
CA GLY A 113 1.69 -20.77 11.89
C GLY A 113 2.52 -19.49 12.01
N GLN A 114 2.13 -18.55 12.87
CA GLN A 114 2.82 -17.26 13.02
C GLN A 114 4.21 -17.40 13.69
N MET A 115 4.34 -18.31 14.64
CA MET A 115 5.63 -18.67 15.24
C MET A 115 6.26 -19.83 14.46
N PRO A 116 7.53 -19.73 13.99
CA PRO A 116 8.11 -20.75 13.13
C PRO A 116 8.28 -22.11 13.83
N ALA A 117 7.65 -23.15 13.29
CA ALA A 117 7.80 -24.53 13.78
C ALA A 117 9.23 -25.10 13.61
N THR A 118 10.07 -24.44 12.81
CA THR A 118 11.48 -24.80 12.56
C THR A 118 12.43 -24.40 13.70
N LEU A 119 11.96 -23.64 14.71
CA LEU A 119 12.78 -23.24 15.87
C LEU A 119 13.38 -24.44 16.61
N LYS A 120 12.64 -25.56 16.67
CA LYS A 120 13.12 -26.81 17.27
C LYS A 120 14.35 -27.40 16.58
N ASP A 121 14.50 -27.16 15.30
CA ASP A 121 15.61 -27.67 14.47
C ASP A 121 16.78 -26.68 14.47
N LEU A 122 16.48 -25.38 14.64
CA LEU A 122 17.48 -24.31 14.67
C LEU A 122 18.23 -24.22 16.00
N LEU A 123 17.51 -24.34 17.13
CA LEU A 123 18.06 -24.16 18.47
C LEU A 123 18.66 -25.48 18.97
N LYS A 124 19.93 -25.42 19.39
CA LYS A 124 20.55 -26.55 20.11
C LYS A 124 19.88 -26.69 21.46
N LYS A 125 19.91 -27.91 22.01
CA LYS A 125 19.31 -28.21 23.31
C LYS A 125 19.72 -27.24 24.43
N ASN A 126 21.00 -26.86 24.51
CA ASN A 126 21.48 -25.91 25.51
C ASN A 126 20.97 -24.47 25.28
N GLU A 127 20.82 -24.06 24.02
CA GLU A 127 20.29 -22.73 23.65
C GLU A 127 18.79 -22.65 23.96
N LEU A 128 18.03 -23.71 23.63
CA LEU A 128 16.61 -23.82 23.97
C LEU A 128 16.41 -23.78 25.49
N GLU A 129 17.17 -24.57 26.26
CA GLU A 129 17.05 -24.54 27.72
C GLU A 129 17.43 -23.18 28.30
N ALA A 130 18.37 -22.45 27.70
CA ALA A 130 18.70 -21.10 28.13
C ALA A 130 17.51 -20.14 27.98
N ILE A 131 16.81 -20.20 26.85
CA ILE A 131 15.60 -19.41 26.59
C ILE A 131 14.48 -19.80 27.58
N VAL A 132 14.21 -21.11 27.71
CA VAL A 132 13.15 -21.62 28.58
C VAL A 132 13.36 -21.19 30.04
N GLN A 133 14.58 -21.35 30.56
CA GLN A 133 14.90 -20.97 31.94
C GLN A 133 14.82 -19.45 32.15
N TYR A 134 15.23 -18.66 31.15
CA TYR A 134 15.11 -17.21 31.22
C TYR A 134 13.65 -16.75 31.28
N LEU A 135 12.81 -17.23 30.36
CA LEU A 135 11.38 -16.90 30.31
C LEU A 135 10.62 -17.36 31.54
N ALA A 136 10.93 -18.57 32.05
CA ALA A 136 10.32 -19.10 33.27
C ALA A 136 10.67 -18.27 34.52
N GLY A 137 11.81 -17.56 34.50
CA GLY A 137 12.23 -16.69 35.60
C GLY A 137 11.68 -15.26 35.52
N LEU A 138 11.02 -14.86 34.43
CA LEU A 138 10.40 -13.54 34.32
C LEU A 138 9.14 -13.43 35.20
N PRO A 139 8.88 -12.26 35.83
CA PRO A 139 9.53 -10.95 35.59
C PRO A 139 10.84 -10.71 36.35
N ASP A 140 11.23 -11.58 37.29
CA ASP A 140 12.38 -11.35 38.18
C ASP A 140 13.75 -11.69 37.55
N ALA A 141 13.76 -12.36 36.40
CA ALA A 141 14.97 -12.72 35.68
C ALA A 141 15.69 -11.47 35.12
N THR A 142 16.89 -11.22 35.61
CA THR A 142 17.75 -10.12 35.13
C THR A 142 19.01 -10.68 34.46
N ILE A 143 19.36 -10.10 33.32
CA ILE A 143 20.67 -10.28 32.71
C ILE A 143 21.58 -9.20 33.30
N ALA A 144 22.64 -9.60 34.01
CA ALA A 144 23.58 -8.63 34.56
C ALA A 144 24.18 -7.80 33.41
N ALA A 145 23.85 -6.52 33.35
CA ALA A 145 24.34 -5.60 32.33
C ALA A 145 25.87 -5.49 32.45
N GLY A 146 26.58 -6.08 31.50
CA GLY A 146 27.97 -5.69 31.25
C GLY A 146 27.95 -4.25 30.77
N GLU A 147 28.78 -3.39 31.36
CA GLU A 147 29.02 -2.02 30.89
C GLU A 147 29.44 -2.06 29.42
N ASN A 148 28.47 -1.87 28.53
CA ASN A 148 28.59 -1.24 27.22
C ASN A 148 27.19 -1.20 26.63
N ASP A 149 26.64 0.00 26.47
CA ASP A 149 25.61 0.33 25.48
C ASP A 149 26.20 0.16 24.06
N ALA A 150 26.67 -1.05 23.76
CA ALA A 150 27.14 -1.44 22.45
C ALA A 150 25.90 -1.66 21.60
N VAL A 151 25.69 -0.71 20.69
CA VAL A 151 24.98 -0.85 19.42
C VAL A 151 24.98 -2.33 19.01
N ALA A 152 23.80 -2.94 18.91
CA ALA A 152 23.65 -4.30 18.39
C ALA A 152 24.51 -4.41 17.14
N VAL A 153 25.54 -5.27 17.17
CA VAL A 153 26.36 -5.52 15.99
C VAL A 153 25.43 -6.20 15.00
N ALA A 154 24.90 -5.43 14.06
CA ALA A 154 24.12 -5.95 12.96
C ALA A 154 24.96 -7.06 12.30
N GLY A 155 24.39 -8.27 12.19
CA GLY A 155 25.07 -9.38 11.51
C GLY A 155 25.42 -9.00 10.08
N GLU A 156 26.38 -9.69 9.45
CA GLU A 156 26.63 -9.51 8.02
C GLU A 156 25.40 -9.93 7.21
N ALA A 157 25.09 -9.19 6.15
CA ALA A 157 23.98 -9.51 5.26
C ALA A 157 24.13 -10.93 4.70
N PRO A 158 23.06 -11.74 4.65
CA PRO A 158 23.12 -13.07 4.08
C PRO A 158 23.59 -13.02 2.61
N VAL A 159 24.58 -13.85 2.29
CA VAL A 159 25.09 -13.98 0.92
C VAL A 159 24.02 -14.61 0.04
N MET A 160 23.79 -14.03 -1.12
CA MET A 160 22.87 -14.54 -2.15
C MET A 160 23.65 -14.76 -3.45
N THR A 161 23.25 -15.78 -4.22
CA THR A 161 23.69 -15.91 -5.61
C THR A 161 23.09 -14.81 -6.47
N THR A 162 23.68 -14.56 -7.65
CA THR A 162 23.14 -13.56 -8.59
C THR A 162 21.72 -13.89 -9.04
N GLU A 163 21.40 -15.16 -9.25
CA GLU A 163 20.07 -15.61 -9.66
C GLU A 163 19.03 -15.35 -8.57
N GLU A 164 19.34 -15.74 -7.33
CA GLU A 164 18.48 -15.48 -6.16
C GLU A 164 18.26 -13.98 -5.93
N PHE A 165 19.30 -13.17 -6.10
CA PHE A 165 19.22 -11.72 -5.92
C PHE A 165 18.31 -11.09 -6.99
N GLU A 166 18.45 -11.49 -8.26
CA GLU A 166 17.63 -10.97 -9.35
C GLU A 166 16.16 -11.41 -9.24
N GLU A 167 15.90 -12.65 -8.85
CA GLU A 167 14.55 -13.14 -8.56
C GLU A 167 13.92 -12.32 -7.42
N SER A 168 14.63 -12.17 -6.30
CA SER A 168 14.13 -11.42 -5.14
C SER A 168 13.93 -9.94 -5.45
N LYS A 169 14.80 -9.35 -6.27
CA LYS A 169 14.66 -7.96 -6.73
C LYS A 169 13.37 -7.78 -7.53
N GLN A 170 13.06 -8.72 -8.42
CA GLN A 170 11.83 -8.67 -9.21
C GLN A 170 10.59 -8.85 -8.31
N ILE A 171 10.60 -9.84 -7.41
CA ILE A 171 9.51 -10.04 -6.43
C ILE A 171 9.32 -8.79 -5.57
N PHE A 172 10.41 -8.19 -5.07
CA PHE A 172 10.37 -6.98 -4.27
C PHE A 172 9.72 -5.84 -5.05
N PHE A 173 10.14 -5.61 -6.29
CA PHE A 173 9.61 -4.54 -7.12
C PHE A 173 8.10 -4.72 -7.39
N ASP A 174 7.69 -5.94 -7.72
CA ASP A 174 6.30 -6.22 -8.09
C ASP A 174 5.33 -6.19 -6.91
N ARG A 175 5.80 -6.54 -5.70
CA ARG A 175 4.92 -6.84 -4.55
C ARG A 175 5.20 -6.03 -3.29
N CYS A 176 6.42 -5.53 -3.10
CA CYS A 176 6.84 -4.90 -1.84
C CYS A 176 7.14 -3.40 -1.99
N ALA A 177 7.76 -3.01 -3.10
CA ALA A 177 8.27 -1.66 -3.32
C ALA A 177 7.17 -0.59 -3.23
N GLY A 178 5.95 -0.91 -3.66
CA GLY A 178 4.79 -0.02 -3.53
C GLY A 178 4.59 0.49 -2.09
N CYS A 179 4.71 -0.39 -1.10
CA CYS A 179 4.52 -0.04 0.32
C CYS A 179 5.83 0.39 0.99
N HIS A 180 6.98 -0.16 0.61
CA HIS A 180 8.24 0.01 1.35
C HIS A 180 9.26 0.96 0.72
N GLY A 181 9.02 1.50 -0.47
CA GLY A 181 10.06 2.21 -1.22
C GLY A 181 10.85 1.25 -2.11
N VAL A 182 11.19 1.64 -3.34
CA VAL A 182 12.14 0.88 -4.16
C VAL A 182 13.52 0.89 -3.50
N LEU A 183 13.89 2.02 -2.91
CA LEU A 183 15.10 2.20 -2.09
C LEU A 183 14.91 1.78 -0.62
N ARG A 184 13.75 1.21 -0.27
CA ARG A 184 13.41 0.68 1.06
C ARG A 184 13.37 1.70 2.21
N ASN A 185 13.25 2.99 1.91
CA ASN A 185 13.15 4.06 2.91
C ASN A 185 11.78 4.13 3.63
N GLY A 186 10.84 3.26 3.26
CA GLY A 186 9.48 3.26 3.77
C GLY A 186 8.55 4.16 2.93
N ALA A 187 7.27 3.82 2.93
CA ALA A 187 6.20 4.66 2.40
C ALA A 187 4.95 4.47 3.25
N THR A 188 4.05 3.55 2.89
CA THR A 188 2.97 3.11 3.80
C THR A 188 3.46 2.04 4.78
N GLY A 189 4.40 1.20 4.35
CA GLY A 189 5.12 0.26 5.21
C GLY A 189 6.41 0.86 5.75
N PRO A 190 6.96 0.30 6.85
CA PRO A 190 8.20 0.79 7.46
C PRO A 190 9.41 0.64 6.53
N ALA A 191 10.48 1.40 6.82
CA ALA A 191 11.75 1.26 6.14
C ALA A 191 12.36 -0.15 6.33
N LEU A 192 12.82 -0.76 5.24
CA LEU A 192 13.42 -2.09 5.18
C LEU A 192 14.92 -2.02 4.84
N LEU A 193 15.60 -1.00 5.35
CA LEU A 193 17.04 -0.86 5.24
C LEU A 193 17.77 -1.87 6.14
N PRO A 194 19.01 -2.28 5.80
CA PRO A 194 19.77 -3.28 6.55
C PRO A 194 19.84 -3.02 8.06
N GLU A 195 19.98 -1.76 8.49
CA GLU A 195 19.99 -1.39 9.91
C GLU A 195 18.70 -1.75 10.67
N ASN A 196 17.57 -1.88 9.96
CA ASN A 196 16.28 -2.25 10.54
C ASN A 196 15.97 -3.75 10.38
N THR A 197 16.51 -4.39 9.34
CA THR A 197 16.21 -5.79 9.00
C THR A 197 17.23 -6.77 9.59
N LEU A 198 18.53 -6.44 9.60
CA LEU A 198 19.58 -7.30 10.15
C LEU A 198 19.36 -7.66 11.63
N PRO A 199 18.95 -6.74 12.52
CA PRO A 199 18.67 -7.10 13.92
C PRO A 199 17.49 -8.06 14.08
N LYS A 200 16.56 -8.10 13.12
CA LYS A 200 15.39 -9.00 13.15
C LYS A 200 15.74 -10.42 12.73
N GLY A 201 16.75 -10.60 11.87
CA GLY A 201 17.21 -11.90 11.38
C GLY A 201 16.28 -12.53 10.34
N THR A 202 16.87 -13.38 9.49
CA THR A 202 16.19 -14.00 8.33
C THR A 202 14.94 -14.79 8.72
N LEU A 203 14.97 -15.56 9.81
CA LEU A 203 13.87 -16.44 10.19
C LEU A 203 12.59 -15.64 10.53
N ALA A 204 12.71 -14.62 11.37
CA ALA A 204 11.56 -13.80 11.73
C ALA A 204 11.03 -13.01 10.53
N LEU A 205 11.93 -12.44 9.72
CA LEU A 205 11.53 -11.73 8.50
C LEU A 205 10.79 -12.65 7.52
N ALA A 206 11.25 -13.88 7.32
CA ALA A 206 10.59 -14.86 6.47
C ALA A 206 9.20 -15.22 7.00
N SER A 207 9.06 -15.41 8.31
CA SER A 207 7.75 -15.64 8.94
C SER A 207 6.80 -14.46 8.76
N ILE A 208 7.28 -13.23 8.94
CA ILE A 208 6.50 -12.00 8.73
C ILE A 208 6.03 -11.89 7.27
N ILE A 209 6.92 -12.17 6.31
CA ILE A 209 6.59 -12.11 4.88
C ILE A 209 5.57 -13.19 4.52
N PHE A 210 5.71 -14.39 5.06
CA PHE A 210 4.84 -15.52 4.74
C PHE A 210 3.45 -15.39 5.38
N ASN A 211 3.39 -14.99 6.65
CA ASN A 211 2.17 -14.98 7.46
C ASN A 211 1.46 -13.62 7.52
N GLY A 212 2.11 -12.54 7.08
CA GLY A 212 1.56 -11.19 7.18
C GLY A 212 1.48 -10.67 8.61
N THR A 213 0.86 -9.50 8.79
CA THR A 213 0.57 -8.91 10.11
C THR A 213 -0.78 -8.21 10.13
N PRO A 214 -1.45 -8.07 11.30
CA PRO A 214 -2.70 -7.32 11.42
C PRO A 214 -2.59 -5.82 11.05
N ARG A 215 -1.38 -5.28 10.92
CA ARG A 215 -1.11 -3.87 10.61
C ARG A 215 -0.88 -3.61 9.11
N GLY A 216 -1.41 -4.47 8.24
CA GLY A 216 -1.48 -4.23 6.80
C GLY A 216 -0.43 -4.93 5.94
N MET A 217 0.50 -5.71 6.52
CA MET A 217 1.39 -6.57 5.72
C MET A 217 0.59 -7.80 5.23
N PRO A 218 0.46 -8.02 3.91
CA PRO A 218 -0.27 -9.18 3.38
C PRO A 218 0.36 -10.52 3.77
N ASP A 219 -0.46 -11.54 3.93
CA ASP A 219 -0.08 -12.92 4.23
C ASP A 219 0.21 -13.72 2.94
N TRP A 220 1.28 -13.32 2.24
CA TRP A 220 1.62 -13.82 0.90
C TRP A 220 1.68 -15.36 0.81
N GLY A 221 2.10 -16.03 1.88
CA GLY A 221 2.14 -17.50 1.94
C GLY A 221 0.75 -18.12 1.98
N LYS A 222 -0.12 -17.62 2.86
CA LYS A 222 -1.50 -18.11 3.01
C LYS A 222 -2.37 -17.85 1.79
N GLN A 223 -2.08 -16.77 1.06
CA GLN A 223 -2.72 -16.48 -0.23
C GLN A 223 -2.16 -17.34 -1.40
N GLY A 224 -1.15 -18.18 -1.15
CA GLY A 224 -0.49 -18.99 -2.18
C GLY A 224 0.34 -18.16 -3.17
N VAL A 225 0.68 -16.92 -2.80
CA VAL A 225 1.37 -15.95 -3.65
C VAL A 225 2.89 -16.14 -3.59
N LEU A 226 3.44 -16.47 -2.42
CA LEU A 226 4.85 -16.83 -2.22
C LEU A 226 4.97 -18.21 -1.57
N THR A 227 5.99 -18.97 -1.97
CA THR A 227 6.41 -20.18 -1.24
C THR A 227 7.22 -19.82 0.01
N GLU A 228 7.41 -20.77 0.93
CA GLU A 228 8.28 -20.58 2.10
C GLU A 228 9.72 -20.23 1.69
N ASP A 229 10.25 -20.93 0.67
CA ASP A 229 11.58 -20.67 0.10
C ASP A 229 11.70 -19.25 -0.45
N GLN A 230 10.68 -18.77 -1.17
CA GLN A 230 10.66 -17.39 -1.67
C GLN A 230 10.54 -16.37 -0.54
N ALA A 231 9.78 -16.64 0.52
CA ALA A 231 9.72 -15.76 1.69
C ALA A 231 11.09 -15.68 2.40
N GLU A 232 11.81 -16.79 2.52
CA GLU A 232 13.19 -16.79 3.04
C GLU A 232 14.15 -16.03 2.11
N LEU A 233 14.02 -16.20 0.79
CA LEU A 233 14.81 -15.48 -0.20
C LEU A 233 14.61 -13.97 -0.09
N MET A 234 13.36 -13.54 0.04
CA MET A 234 12.99 -12.16 0.26
C MET A 234 13.53 -11.62 1.59
N ALA A 235 13.49 -12.42 2.66
CA ALA A 235 14.08 -12.07 3.94
C ALA A 235 15.60 -11.84 3.85
N LYS A 236 16.31 -12.67 3.07
CA LYS A 236 17.75 -12.45 2.77
C LYS A 236 17.97 -11.19 1.94
N TYR A 237 17.14 -10.96 0.93
CA TYR A 237 17.24 -9.81 0.04
C TYR A 237 17.08 -8.48 0.76
N ILE A 238 16.10 -8.36 1.67
CA ILE A 238 15.87 -7.11 2.41
C ILE A 238 16.93 -6.80 3.47
N GLN A 239 17.82 -7.75 3.77
CA GLN A 239 18.99 -7.57 4.64
C GLN A 239 20.25 -7.12 3.88
N ASN A 240 20.23 -7.19 2.55
CA ASN A 240 21.30 -6.65 1.69
C ASN A 240 21.06 -5.17 1.39
N GLU A 241 22.13 -4.42 1.07
CA GLU A 241 22.01 -3.04 0.59
C GLU A 241 21.07 -2.96 -0.63
N PRO A 242 20.09 -2.03 -0.66
CA PRO A 242 19.15 -1.94 -1.76
C PRO A 242 19.89 -1.53 -3.05
N PRO A 243 19.64 -2.22 -4.19
CA PRO A 243 20.20 -1.78 -5.46
C PRO A 243 19.55 -0.46 -5.87
N THR A 244 20.35 0.52 -6.31
CA THR A 244 19.82 1.74 -6.92
C THR A 244 19.23 1.38 -8.29
N PRO A 245 17.92 1.59 -8.51
CA PRO A 245 17.33 1.34 -9.82
C PRO A 245 17.80 2.39 -10.83
N PRO A 246 17.77 2.08 -12.14
CA PRO A 246 18.21 3.02 -13.15
C PRO A 246 17.30 4.26 -13.21
N GLU A 247 17.90 5.41 -13.52
CA GLU A 247 17.16 6.59 -13.98
C GLU A 247 16.59 6.36 -15.39
N MET A 248 15.70 7.25 -15.82
CA MET A 248 15.18 7.25 -17.20
C MET A 248 15.57 8.55 -17.89
N SER A 249 16.36 8.46 -18.96
CA SER A 249 16.75 9.63 -19.75
C SER A 249 15.65 10.05 -20.72
N MET A 250 15.65 11.33 -21.13
CA MET A 250 14.78 11.80 -22.21
C MET A 250 14.97 10.98 -23.50
N GLU A 251 16.21 10.56 -23.80
CA GLU A 251 16.48 9.69 -24.97
C GLU A 251 15.72 8.36 -24.88
N GLN A 252 15.66 7.74 -23.70
CA GLN A 252 14.87 6.50 -23.50
C GLN A 252 13.37 6.76 -23.65
N MET A 253 12.88 7.89 -23.13
CA MET A 253 11.47 8.29 -23.27
C MET A 253 11.13 8.50 -24.74
N THR A 254 11.89 9.34 -25.45
CA THR A 254 11.71 9.60 -26.89
C THR A 254 11.86 8.33 -27.73
N ALA A 255 12.75 7.40 -27.37
CA ALA A 255 12.89 6.13 -28.08
C ALA A 255 11.67 5.20 -27.93
N SER A 256 10.90 5.36 -26.85
CA SER A 256 9.65 4.62 -26.62
C SER A 256 8.41 5.32 -27.19
N TRP A 257 8.53 6.60 -27.53
CA TRP A 257 7.44 7.41 -28.06
C TRP A 257 7.10 7.01 -29.50
N ASN A 258 5.81 6.80 -29.75
CA ASN A 258 5.32 6.38 -31.04
C ASN A 258 3.95 7.00 -31.32
N VAL A 259 3.85 7.77 -32.41
CA VAL A 259 2.58 8.26 -32.94
C VAL A 259 2.06 7.25 -33.96
N LEU A 260 1.02 6.52 -33.58
CA LEU A 260 0.43 5.45 -34.39
C LEU A 260 -0.45 6.03 -35.51
N ILE A 261 -1.18 7.11 -35.21
CA ILE A 261 -1.99 7.86 -36.15
C ILE A 261 -1.68 9.36 -36.00
N PRO A 262 -1.03 9.99 -37.00
CA PRO A 262 -0.75 11.43 -37.00
C PRO A 262 -2.02 12.26 -36.77
N VAL A 263 -1.91 13.39 -36.09
CA VAL A 263 -3.06 14.22 -35.70
C VAL A 263 -3.88 14.66 -36.92
N GLU A 264 -3.21 14.99 -38.01
CA GLU A 264 -3.81 15.39 -39.29
C GLU A 264 -4.61 14.28 -39.99
N ASP A 265 -4.33 13.01 -39.67
CA ASP A 265 -4.99 11.83 -40.24
C ASP A 265 -6.16 11.33 -39.37
N ARG A 266 -6.34 11.89 -38.17
CA ARG A 266 -7.44 11.52 -37.27
C ARG A 266 -8.78 12.09 -37.75
N PRO A 267 -9.92 11.49 -37.34
CA PRO A 267 -11.23 12.01 -37.70
C PRO A 267 -11.43 13.47 -37.27
N THR A 268 -12.11 14.26 -38.10
CA THR A 268 -12.49 15.64 -37.76
C THR A 268 -13.87 15.74 -37.09
N GLN A 269 -14.58 14.62 -37.01
CA GLN A 269 -15.86 14.40 -36.33
C GLN A 269 -15.97 12.90 -35.97
N PRO A 270 -16.84 12.50 -35.03
CA PRO A 270 -17.07 11.08 -34.74
C PRO A 270 -17.45 10.28 -36.00
N GLU A 271 -16.82 9.12 -36.22
CA GLU A 271 -17.10 8.20 -37.32
C GLU A 271 -18.11 7.09 -36.95
N HIS A 272 -18.80 7.28 -35.84
CA HIS A 272 -19.88 6.43 -35.34
C HIS A 272 -21.03 7.31 -34.79
N ASP A 273 -22.17 6.70 -34.48
CA ASP A 273 -23.39 7.36 -33.99
C ASP A 273 -23.67 7.16 -32.49
N ARG A 274 -22.81 6.44 -31.78
CA ARG A 274 -22.87 6.25 -30.31
C ARG A 274 -22.65 7.55 -29.53
N ASP A 275 -23.26 7.66 -28.33
CA ASP A 275 -22.97 8.73 -27.37
C ASP A 275 -21.63 8.49 -26.67
N TRP A 276 -20.55 8.92 -27.32
CA TRP A 276 -19.20 8.78 -26.77
C TRP A 276 -18.98 9.56 -25.48
N GLU A 277 -19.78 10.59 -25.19
CA GLU A 277 -19.70 11.30 -23.90
C GLU A 277 -20.21 10.44 -22.74
N ASN A 278 -21.03 9.41 -23.04
CA ASN A 278 -21.46 8.42 -22.06
C ASN A 278 -20.63 7.13 -22.11
N PHE A 279 -19.49 7.10 -22.81
CA PHE A 279 -18.60 5.95 -22.73
C PHE A 279 -17.93 5.82 -21.37
N PHE A 280 -17.57 4.58 -21.05
CA PHE A 280 -16.75 4.23 -19.91
C PHE A 280 -15.42 3.65 -20.39
N ALA A 281 -14.32 4.22 -19.93
CA ALA A 281 -13.01 3.59 -19.99
C ALA A 281 -12.82 2.71 -18.74
N VAL A 282 -12.83 1.40 -18.91
CA VAL A 282 -12.72 0.42 -17.83
C VAL A 282 -11.38 -0.30 -17.90
N THR A 283 -10.58 -0.19 -16.85
CA THR A 283 -9.34 -0.95 -16.70
C THR A 283 -9.62 -2.45 -16.65
N LEU A 284 -8.99 -3.22 -17.54
CA LEU A 284 -8.87 -4.68 -17.45
C LEU A 284 -7.44 -5.01 -16.98
N ARG A 285 -7.26 -5.06 -15.66
CA ARG A 285 -5.96 -4.89 -15.00
C ARG A 285 -4.92 -5.90 -15.50
N ASP A 286 -5.16 -7.18 -15.28
CA ASP A 286 -4.17 -8.23 -15.54
C ASP A 286 -4.04 -8.56 -17.03
N ALA A 287 -5.03 -8.15 -17.84
CA ALA A 287 -4.96 -8.22 -19.31
C ALA A 287 -4.09 -7.10 -19.91
N GLY A 288 -3.79 -6.04 -19.16
CA GLY A 288 -3.06 -4.88 -19.67
C GLY A 288 -3.85 -4.08 -20.71
N GLN A 289 -5.17 -4.03 -20.53
CA GLN A 289 -6.11 -3.45 -21.48
C GLN A 289 -7.03 -2.42 -20.82
N VAL A 290 -7.65 -1.58 -21.65
CA VAL A 290 -8.81 -0.77 -21.28
C VAL A 290 -9.97 -1.12 -22.20
N ALA A 291 -11.08 -1.54 -21.62
CA ALA A 291 -12.34 -1.71 -22.34
C ALA A 291 -13.03 -0.35 -22.50
N ILE A 292 -13.38 0.01 -23.73
CA ILE A 292 -14.29 1.11 -24.02
C ILE A 292 -15.69 0.54 -24.11
N ILE A 293 -16.54 0.91 -23.15
CA ILE A 293 -17.90 0.38 -23.01
C ILE A 293 -18.89 1.51 -23.24
N ASP A 294 -19.88 1.25 -24.09
CA ASP A 294 -20.99 2.17 -24.34
C ASP A 294 -21.93 2.20 -23.12
N GLY A 295 -22.11 3.38 -22.52
CA GLY A 295 -22.88 3.54 -21.30
C GLY A 295 -24.39 3.38 -21.45
N ASP A 296 -24.92 3.45 -22.69
CA ASP A 296 -26.35 3.31 -22.97
C ASP A 296 -26.74 1.86 -23.24
N THR A 297 -25.86 1.13 -23.93
CA THR A 297 -26.13 -0.22 -24.44
C THR A 297 -25.38 -1.33 -23.70
N PHE A 298 -24.38 -0.96 -22.88
CA PHE A 298 -23.46 -1.87 -22.20
C PHE A 298 -22.58 -2.70 -23.16
N GLU A 299 -22.53 -2.33 -24.45
CA GLU A 299 -21.68 -2.97 -25.45
C GLU A 299 -20.20 -2.64 -25.16
N VAL A 300 -19.36 -3.68 -25.07
CA VAL A 300 -17.90 -3.51 -25.13
C VAL A 300 -17.52 -3.20 -26.58
N VAL A 301 -17.28 -1.92 -26.86
CA VAL A 301 -16.97 -1.41 -28.21
C VAL A 301 -15.58 -1.87 -28.66
N ASN A 302 -14.59 -1.82 -27.76
CA ASN A 302 -13.25 -2.32 -28.00
C ASN A 302 -12.52 -2.62 -26.68
N ASN A 303 -11.56 -3.55 -26.71
CA ASN A 303 -10.56 -3.74 -25.65
C ASN A 303 -9.21 -3.29 -26.21
N VAL A 304 -8.73 -2.14 -25.75
CA VAL A 304 -7.52 -1.49 -26.26
C VAL A 304 -6.30 -1.91 -25.44
N ASP A 305 -5.23 -2.35 -26.11
CA ASP A 305 -3.95 -2.69 -25.48
C ASP A 305 -3.16 -1.42 -25.10
N THR A 306 -3.09 -1.12 -23.81
CA THR A 306 -2.62 0.18 -23.30
C THR A 306 -1.39 0.11 -22.40
N GLY A 307 -1.06 -1.05 -21.83
CA GLY A 307 0.13 -1.25 -20.98
C GLY A 307 -0.15 -2.20 -19.81
N TYR A 308 0.86 -2.52 -19.00
CA TYR A 308 0.67 -3.48 -17.91
C TYR A 308 -0.11 -2.86 -16.73
N ALA A 309 -1.19 -3.54 -16.31
CA ALA A 309 -2.00 -3.16 -15.15
C ALA A 309 -2.35 -1.67 -15.11
N VAL A 310 -3.11 -1.19 -16.10
CA VAL A 310 -3.54 0.22 -16.16
C VAL A 310 -4.10 0.69 -14.83
N HIS A 311 -3.61 1.82 -14.33
CA HIS A 311 -4.02 2.32 -13.03
C HIS A 311 -5.24 3.23 -13.12
N ILE A 312 -5.20 4.21 -14.03
CA ILE A 312 -6.29 5.16 -14.25
C ILE A 312 -6.47 5.49 -15.72
N SER A 313 -7.69 5.93 -16.05
CA SER A 313 -7.96 6.69 -17.26
C SER A 313 -8.31 8.14 -16.90
N ARG A 314 -7.91 9.08 -17.76
CA ARG A 314 -8.34 10.48 -17.74
C ARG A 314 -8.81 10.89 -19.11
N MET A 315 -9.63 11.92 -19.16
CA MET A 315 -10.12 12.48 -20.41
C MET A 315 -9.36 13.75 -20.73
N SER A 316 -9.12 14.00 -22.01
CA SER A 316 -8.80 15.34 -22.47
C SER A 316 -9.95 16.30 -22.13
N ALA A 317 -9.67 17.59 -22.10
CA ALA A 317 -10.65 18.61 -21.73
C ALA A 317 -11.84 18.67 -22.71
N THR A 318 -11.65 18.26 -23.97
CA THR A 318 -12.75 18.09 -24.92
C THR A 318 -13.52 16.78 -24.76
N GLY A 319 -12.96 15.81 -24.03
CA GLY A 319 -13.50 14.46 -23.91
C GLY A 319 -13.19 13.52 -25.06
N ARG A 320 -12.62 14.03 -26.16
CA ARG A 320 -12.33 13.22 -27.34
C ARG A 320 -11.30 12.13 -27.07
N TYR A 321 -10.28 12.44 -26.27
CA TYR A 321 -9.17 11.52 -26.03
C TYR A 321 -9.18 10.95 -24.62
N VAL A 322 -8.82 9.67 -24.51
CA VAL A 322 -8.57 9.01 -23.22
C VAL A 322 -7.08 8.82 -23.03
N TYR A 323 -6.53 9.42 -21.96
CA TYR A 323 -5.19 9.12 -21.47
C TYR A 323 -5.24 7.93 -20.51
N THR A 324 -4.42 6.92 -20.74
CA THR A 324 -4.34 5.73 -19.89
C THR A 324 -2.90 5.52 -19.44
N ILE A 325 -2.68 5.32 -18.14
CA ILE A 325 -1.33 5.12 -17.58
C ILE A 325 -1.23 3.73 -16.94
N GLY A 326 -0.34 2.90 -17.49
CA GLY A 326 0.09 1.63 -16.94
C GLY A 326 0.90 1.80 -15.67
N ARG A 327 0.82 0.83 -14.75
CA ARG A 327 1.70 0.81 -13.57
C ARG A 327 3.16 0.70 -13.93
N ASP A 328 3.45 0.17 -15.12
CA ASP A 328 4.77 0.12 -15.73
C ASP A 328 5.24 1.48 -16.31
N GLY A 329 4.45 2.55 -16.21
CA GLY A 329 4.81 3.86 -16.77
C GLY A 329 4.60 4.00 -18.27
N LYS A 330 3.90 3.04 -18.91
CA LYS A 330 3.46 3.17 -20.31
C LYS A 330 2.16 3.98 -20.37
N LEU A 331 2.20 5.09 -21.10
CA LEU A 331 1.08 5.95 -21.43
C LEU A 331 0.53 5.56 -22.81
N ALA A 332 -0.79 5.51 -22.96
CA ALA A 332 -1.46 5.41 -24.26
C ALA A 332 -2.59 6.43 -24.38
N LEU A 333 -2.73 7.00 -25.59
CA LEU A 333 -3.77 7.95 -25.97
C LEU A 333 -4.78 7.26 -26.89
N ILE A 334 -6.04 7.20 -26.50
CA ILE A 334 -7.14 6.60 -27.28
C ILE A 334 -7.97 7.72 -27.90
N ASP A 335 -8.29 7.64 -29.19
CA ASP A 335 -9.21 8.57 -29.86
C ASP A 335 -10.61 7.97 -29.93
N LEU A 336 -11.56 8.54 -29.18
CA LEU A 336 -12.93 8.05 -29.11
C LEU A 336 -13.73 8.30 -30.38
N TRP A 337 -13.27 9.18 -31.28
CA TRP A 337 -14.02 9.52 -32.51
C TRP A 337 -13.77 8.56 -33.67
N MET A 338 -12.77 7.69 -33.56
CA MET A 338 -12.52 6.67 -34.58
C MET A 338 -13.71 5.71 -34.69
N LYS A 339 -13.95 5.17 -35.90
CA LYS A 339 -15.03 4.20 -36.14
C LYS A 339 -15.08 3.06 -35.09
N VAL A 340 -13.90 2.59 -34.69
CA VAL A 340 -13.69 1.79 -33.48
C VAL A 340 -12.64 2.53 -32.67
N PRO A 341 -12.96 3.02 -31.45
CA PRO A 341 -11.99 3.70 -30.60
C PRO A 341 -10.76 2.83 -30.35
N ASP A 342 -9.57 3.38 -30.60
CA ASP A 342 -8.29 2.69 -30.43
C ASP A 342 -7.18 3.71 -30.13
N LYS A 343 -6.00 3.20 -29.74
CA LYS A 343 -4.86 4.04 -29.43
C LYS A 343 -4.26 4.69 -30.68
N VAL A 344 -3.95 5.97 -30.57
CA VAL A 344 -3.37 6.81 -31.63
C VAL A 344 -1.95 7.26 -31.32
N ALA A 345 -1.52 7.17 -30.05
CA ALA A 345 -0.14 7.40 -29.62
C ALA A 345 0.17 6.62 -28.35
N GLU A 346 1.44 6.33 -28.12
CA GLU A 346 1.95 5.74 -26.88
C GLU A 346 3.37 6.24 -26.56
N ALA A 347 3.74 6.22 -25.28
CA ALA A 347 5.08 6.52 -24.78
C ALA A 347 5.32 5.84 -23.43
N LYS A 348 6.57 5.57 -23.06
CA LYS A 348 6.95 5.10 -21.72
C LYS A 348 7.85 6.15 -21.07
N VAL A 349 7.34 6.76 -20.00
CA VAL A 349 8.00 7.91 -19.33
C VAL A 349 8.39 7.63 -17.87
N CYS A 350 8.03 6.45 -17.37
CA CYS A 350 8.43 5.94 -16.07
C CYS A 350 8.76 4.44 -16.15
N TYR A 351 9.41 3.92 -15.11
CA TYR A 351 9.42 2.48 -14.81
C TYR A 351 8.26 2.10 -13.89
N ASP A 352 7.83 3.03 -13.02
CA ASP A 352 6.64 2.89 -12.17
C ASP A 352 5.85 4.21 -12.17
N ALA A 353 4.56 4.18 -12.53
CA ALA A 353 3.66 5.34 -12.56
C ALA A 353 2.26 5.03 -12.04
N ARG A 354 1.54 6.06 -11.58
CA ARG A 354 0.14 5.92 -11.13
C ARG A 354 -0.77 7.01 -11.66
N SER A 355 -0.25 8.19 -12.00
CA SER A 355 -1.09 9.34 -12.37
C SER A 355 -0.76 9.88 -13.76
N VAL A 356 -1.81 10.36 -14.40
CA VAL A 356 -1.80 11.15 -15.63
C VAL A 356 -2.91 12.18 -15.52
N GLU A 357 -2.73 13.37 -16.08
CA GLU A 357 -3.77 14.38 -16.25
C GLU A 357 -3.52 15.22 -17.51
N GLY A 358 -4.58 15.76 -18.12
CA GLY A 358 -4.51 16.68 -19.26
C GLY A 358 -4.57 18.15 -18.84
N SER A 359 -4.18 19.07 -19.73
CA SER A 359 -4.45 20.50 -19.54
C SER A 359 -5.92 20.81 -19.82
N LYS A 360 -6.60 21.45 -18.86
CA LYS A 360 -8.04 21.79 -18.94
C LYS A 360 -8.34 23.29 -19.04
N TYR A 361 -7.35 24.15 -18.80
CA TYR A 361 -7.61 25.58 -18.66
C TYR A 361 -7.95 26.27 -19.98
N LYS A 362 -9.03 27.05 -19.96
CA LYS A 362 -9.42 27.99 -21.01
C LYS A 362 -9.95 29.26 -20.37
N GLY A 363 -9.22 30.37 -20.50
CA GLY A 363 -9.55 31.62 -19.84
C GLY A 363 -8.73 32.81 -20.34
N GLU A 364 -8.58 33.82 -19.48
CA GLU A 364 -7.88 35.07 -19.83
C GLU A 364 -6.39 34.86 -20.11
N GLU A 365 -5.79 33.83 -19.49
CA GLU A 365 -4.37 33.51 -19.66
C GLU A 365 -4.08 32.65 -20.91
N GLY A 366 -5.12 32.21 -21.62
CA GLY A 366 -5.00 31.44 -22.86
C GLY A 366 -5.99 30.27 -22.97
N ASP A 367 -5.92 29.57 -24.11
CA ASP A 367 -6.65 28.33 -24.34
C ASP A 367 -5.66 27.18 -24.42
N PHE A 368 -5.62 26.36 -23.37
CA PHE A 368 -4.73 25.21 -23.23
C PHE A 368 -5.51 23.90 -23.34
N THR A 369 -6.74 23.95 -23.84
CA THR A 369 -7.59 22.78 -24.08
C THR A 369 -6.82 21.75 -24.91
N ASP A 370 -6.61 20.56 -24.33
CA ASP A 370 -5.94 19.40 -24.94
C ASP A 370 -4.48 19.62 -25.39
N MET A 371 -3.86 20.74 -25.03
CA MET A 371 -2.49 21.05 -25.47
C MET A 371 -1.43 20.14 -24.84
N TYR A 372 -1.58 19.79 -23.57
CA TYR A 372 -0.56 19.08 -22.82
C TYR A 372 -1.13 17.94 -21.99
N ALA A 373 -0.25 17.00 -21.66
CA ALA A 373 -0.48 15.97 -20.66
C ALA A 373 0.70 15.91 -19.68
N VAL A 374 0.43 15.51 -18.45
CA VAL A 374 1.45 15.30 -17.41
C VAL A 374 1.32 13.90 -16.83
N VAL A 375 2.43 13.19 -16.65
CA VAL A 375 2.48 11.89 -15.96
C VAL A 375 3.31 12.02 -14.69
N GLY A 376 2.76 11.50 -13.58
CA GLY A 376 3.44 11.38 -12.31
C GLY A 376 4.07 9.99 -12.14
N CYS A 377 5.38 9.97 -11.91
CA CYS A 377 6.13 8.74 -11.71
C CYS A 377 6.41 8.49 -10.22
N TYR A 378 6.34 7.21 -9.84
CA TYR A 378 6.94 6.73 -8.60
C TYR A 378 8.43 6.48 -8.81
N TRP A 379 8.79 5.85 -9.94
CA TRP A 379 10.19 5.66 -10.31
C TRP A 379 10.47 5.92 -11.81
N PRO A 380 11.45 6.79 -12.13
CA PRO A 380 12.17 7.67 -11.20
C PRO A 380 11.23 8.67 -10.51
N PRO A 381 11.61 9.26 -9.36
CA PRO A 381 10.81 10.28 -8.70
C PRO A 381 10.85 11.59 -9.50
N HIS A 382 9.94 11.69 -10.47
CA HIS A 382 9.75 12.85 -11.34
C HIS A 382 8.32 12.94 -11.85
N PHE A 383 7.98 14.06 -12.50
CA PHE A 383 6.87 14.12 -13.45
C PHE A 383 7.37 14.53 -14.84
N VAL A 384 6.61 14.15 -15.86
CA VAL A 384 6.94 14.40 -17.27
C VAL A 384 5.80 15.15 -17.95
N ILE A 385 6.11 16.26 -18.60
CA ILE A 385 5.17 17.04 -19.43
C ILE A 385 5.36 16.63 -20.89
N MET A 386 4.24 16.39 -21.55
CA MET A 386 4.15 15.92 -22.93
C MET A 386 3.14 16.76 -23.72
N ASP A 387 3.25 16.71 -25.03
CA ASP A 387 2.19 17.17 -25.93
C ASP A 387 0.93 16.30 -25.76
N GLY A 388 -0.24 16.93 -25.61
CA GLY A 388 -1.50 16.25 -25.28
C GLY A 388 -2.07 15.42 -26.44
N LEU A 389 -1.68 15.68 -27.68
CA LEU A 389 -2.23 15.01 -28.85
C LEU A 389 -1.30 13.94 -29.41
N THR A 390 0.01 14.08 -29.21
CA THR A 390 1.03 13.18 -29.76
C THR A 390 1.77 12.38 -28.70
N LEU A 391 1.70 12.80 -27.43
CA LEU A 391 2.48 12.26 -26.30
C LEU A 391 4.00 12.45 -26.44
N GLU A 392 4.47 13.42 -27.24
CA GLU A 392 5.90 13.74 -27.32
C GLU A 392 6.39 14.26 -25.95
N PRO A 393 7.33 13.57 -25.27
CA PRO A 393 7.89 14.05 -24.02
C PRO A 393 8.91 15.15 -24.28
N PHE A 394 8.79 16.28 -23.59
CA PHE A 394 9.69 17.42 -23.79
C PHE A 394 10.21 18.05 -22.50
N LYS A 395 9.59 17.77 -21.34
CA LYS A 395 10.06 18.29 -20.04
C LYS A 395 9.97 17.21 -18.96
N VAL A 396 11.04 17.08 -18.18
CA VAL A 396 11.10 16.24 -16.98
C VAL A 396 11.49 17.12 -15.80
N VAL A 397 10.82 16.94 -14.66
CA VAL A 397 11.12 17.64 -13.41
C VAL A 397 11.25 16.61 -12.28
N SER A 398 12.43 16.52 -11.70
CA SER A 398 12.70 15.66 -10.53
C SER A 398 11.92 16.14 -9.32
N THR A 399 11.38 15.20 -8.55
CA THR A 399 10.64 15.46 -7.31
C THR A 399 11.43 15.12 -6.05
N ARG A 400 12.68 14.64 -6.19
CA ARG A 400 13.65 14.57 -5.08
C ARG A 400 13.81 15.93 -4.43
N SER A 401 13.42 16.03 -3.16
CA SER A 401 13.42 17.26 -2.38
C SER A 401 13.58 16.95 -0.89
N TYR A 402 13.31 17.93 -0.04
CA TYR A 402 13.36 17.82 1.41
C TYR A 402 11.94 17.67 1.95
N THR A 403 11.77 16.88 3.00
CA THR A 403 10.51 16.79 3.74
C THR A 403 10.13 18.16 4.31
N PHE A 404 8.84 18.51 4.28
CA PHE A 404 8.38 19.83 4.75
C PHE A 404 8.54 20.01 6.27
N ASP A 405 8.49 18.92 7.04
CA ASP A 405 8.47 18.90 8.50
C ASP A 405 9.87 18.76 9.12
N THR A 406 10.63 17.75 8.70
CA THR A 406 11.96 17.44 9.26
C THR A 406 13.11 18.07 8.48
N GLU A 407 12.83 18.66 7.31
CA GLU A 407 13.83 19.21 6.39
C GLU A 407 14.91 18.18 6.01
N GLU A 408 14.55 16.89 5.97
CA GLU A 408 15.45 15.81 5.61
C GLU A 408 15.38 15.52 4.11
N TYR A 409 16.52 15.30 3.48
CA TYR A 409 16.55 14.94 2.06
C TYR A 409 15.91 13.57 1.86
N HIS A 410 14.90 13.51 0.98
CA HIS A 410 14.22 12.26 0.64
C HIS A 410 14.54 11.86 -0.82
N PRO A 411 15.17 10.69 -1.05
CA PRO A 411 15.65 10.28 -2.38
C PRO A 411 14.56 9.69 -3.29
N GLU A 412 13.39 9.37 -2.74
CA GLU A 412 12.26 8.76 -3.47
C GLU A 412 10.90 9.45 -3.22
N PRO A 413 10.72 10.78 -3.41
CA PRO A 413 9.42 11.43 -3.23
C PRO A 413 8.53 11.21 -4.45
N ARG A 414 7.58 10.29 -4.33
CA ARG A 414 6.75 9.80 -5.42
C ARG A 414 5.66 10.81 -5.76
N VAL A 415 5.34 10.92 -7.05
CA VAL A 415 4.18 11.70 -7.49
C VAL A 415 2.92 10.87 -7.30
N ALA A 416 1.98 11.37 -6.50
CA ALA A 416 0.69 10.73 -6.26
C ALA A 416 -0.38 11.31 -7.20
N ALA A 417 -1.53 11.77 -6.69
CA ALA A 417 -2.56 12.38 -7.52
C ALA A 417 -2.08 13.66 -8.21
N ILE A 418 -2.59 13.85 -9.43
CA ILE A 418 -2.47 15.08 -10.20
C ILE A 418 -3.88 15.51 -10.58
N VAL A 419 -4.20 16.79 -10.42
CA VAL A 419 -5.45 17.42 -10.90
C VAL A 419 -5.14 18.68 -11.69
N ALA A 420 -5.99 19.05 -12.63
CA ALA A 420 -5.87 20.30 -13.39
C ALA A 420 -6.73 21.40 -12.76
N SER A 421 -6.14 22.56 -12.49
CA SER A 421 -6.84 23.73 -11.95
C SER A 421 -7.91 24.23 -12.93
N HIS A 422 -9.04 24.69 -12.38
CA HIS A 422 -10.12 25.33 -13.13
C HIS A 422 -9.97 26.86 -13.23
N PHE A 423 -8.95 27.43 -12.58
CA PHE A 423 -8.77 28.89 -12.44
C PHE A 423 -7.55 29.45 -13.17
N LYS A 424 -6.52 28.63 -13.34
CA LYS A 424 -5.23 29.00 -13.92
C LYS A 424 -4.71 27.86 -14.80
N PRO A 425 -3.79 28.12 -15.73
CA PRO A 425 -3.09 27.09 -16.50
C PRO A 425 -2.08 26.33 -15.61
N GLU A 426 -2.58 25.66 -14.57
CA GLU A 426 -1.78 24.95 -13.57
C GLU A 426 -2.25 23.50 -13.38
N TRP A 427 -1.29 22.59 -13.18
CA TRP A 427 -1.55 21.30 -12.54
C TRP A 427 -1.20 21.38 -11.07
N ILE A 428 -1.97 20.69 -10.24
CA ILE A 428 -1.68 20.48 -8.82
C ILE A 428 -1.14 19.06 -8.67
N VAL A 429 0.13 18.95 -8.28
CA VAL A 429 0.89 17.70 -8.25
C VAL A 429 1.27 17.35 -6.81
N ASN A 430 0.76 16.23 -6.28
CA ASN A 430 1.08 15.80 -4.92
C ASN A 430 2.40 15.03 -4.87
N ILE A 431 3.32 15.46 -4.00
CA ILE A 431 4.59 14.80 -3.74
C ILE A 431 4.52 14.10 -2.38
N LYS A 432 4.41 12.76 -2.42
CA LYS A 432 3.96 11.93 -1.31
C LYS A 432 4.86 12.03 -0.08
N GLU A 433 6.10 11.55 -0.17
CA GLU A 433 6.93 11.34 1.02
C GLU A 433 7.44 12.64 1.65
N THR A 434 7.60 13.69 0.84
CA THR A 434 8.04 15.03 1.29
C THR A 434 6.90 15.90 1.78
N GLY A 435 5.65 15.53 1.53
CA GLY A 435 4.46 16.22 2.03
C GLY A 435 4.26 17.60 1.41
N GLN A 436 4.47 17.69 0.11
CA GLN A 436 4.35 18.96 -0.63
C GLN A 436 3.33 18.84 -1.75
N THR A 437 2.52 19.88 -1.93
CA THR A 437 1.67 20.04 -3.11
C THR A 437 2.29 21.08 -4.03
N TRP A 438 2.57 20.71 -5.28
CA TRP A 438 3.22 21.60 -6.24
C TRP A 438 2.20 22.14 -7.23
N MET A 439 2.03 23.46 -7.27
CA MET A 439 1.30 24.16 -8.33
C MET A 439 2.27 24.36 -9.50
N VAL A 440 2.04 23.66 -10.61
CA VAL A 440 2.91 23.64 -11.79
C VAL A 440 2.23 24.40 -12.92
N ASP A 441 2.68 25.64 -13.15
CA ASP A 441 2.22 26.50 -14.24
C ASP A 441 2.73 26.00 -15.60
N TYR A 442 1.80 25.73 -16.51
CA TYR A 442 2.06 25.24 -17.87
C TYR A 442 1.77 26.29 -18.96
N SER A 443 1.66 27.57 -18.62
CA SER A 443 1.63 28.67 -19.60
C SER A 443 2.95 28.80 -20.39
N ASP A 444 4.08 28.48 -19.75
CA ASP A 444 5.39 28.23 -20.38
C ASP A 444 5.95 26.88 -19.88
N PRO A 445 5.53 25.75 -20.47
CA PRO A 445 5.89 24.43 -19.95
C PRO A 445 7.37 24.07 -20.23
N ILE A 446 8.08 24.88 -21.01
CA ILE A 446 9.54 24.77 -21.18
C ILE A 446 10.26 25.35 -19.96
N ASN A 447 9.72 26.39 -19.35
CA ASN A 447 10.24 27.05 -18.15
C ASN A 447 9.16 27.11 -17.04
N PRO A 448 8.65 25.95 -16.56
CA PRO A 448 7.50 25.94 -15.68
C PRO A 448 7.83 26.67 -14.38
N THR A 449 6.93 27.57 -13.97
CA THR A 449 6.95 28.12 -12.63
C THR A 449 6.31 27.10 -11.69
N ILE A 450 6.98 26.80 -10.58
CA ILE A 450 6.48 25.82 -9.61
C ILE A 450 6.39 26.50 -8.24
N LYS A 451 5.18 26.59 -7.69
CA LYS A 451 4.94 26.98 -6.29
C LYS A 451 4.79 25.72 -5.46
N MET A 452 5.72 25.49 -4.53
CA MET A 452 5.66 24.37 -3.60
C MET A 452 4.91 24.80 -2.35
N ILE A 453 3.80 24.14 -2.04
CA ILE A 453 3.00 24.34 -0.83
C ILE A 453 3.37 23.22 0.15
N GLU A 454 3.87 23.61 1.32
CA GLU A 454 4.07 22.69 2.44
C GLU A 454 2.70 22.29 2.98
N ALA A 455 2.47 20.97 3.06
CA ALA A 455 1.16 20.40 3.34
C ALA A 455 1.27 19.40 4.51
N GLU A 456 1.23 18.11 4.22
CA GLU A 456 1.41 17.03 5.18
C GLU A 456 2.03 15.83 4.47
N ARG A 457 2.83 15.02 5.16
CA ARG A 457 3.47 13.84 4.57
C ARG A 457 2.46 12.77 4.19
N PHE A 458 2.86 11.96 3.21
CA PHE A 458 2.09 10.84 2.68
C PHE A 458 0.84 11.22 1.88
N LEU A 459 0.83 12.41 1.25
CA LEU A 459 -0.19 12.79 0.26
C LEU A 459 -0.41 11.66 -0.74
N HIS A 460 -1.67 11.38 -1.05
CA HIS A 460 -2.07 10.30 -1.94
C HIS A 460 -3.09 10.80 -2.97
N ASP A 461 -4.36 10.59 -2.67
CA ASP A 461 -5.51 10.82 -3.53
C ASP A 461 -6.46 11.86 -2.94
N GLY A 462 -7.24 12.47 -3.81
CA GLY A 462 -8.07 13.62 -3.48
C GLY A 462 -8.87 14.10 -4.67
N GLY A 463 -9.76 15.05 -4.42
CA GLY A 463 -10.55 15.70 -5.44
C GLY A 463 -10.97 17.09 -5.01
N TRP A 464 -11.48 17.84 -5.96
CA TRP A 464 -12.11 19.11 -5.72
C TRP A 464 -13.37 19.03 -4.85
N ASP A 465 -13.63 20.11 -4.12
CA ASP A 465 -14.95 20.42 -3.59
C ASP A 465 -15.98 20.69 -4.72
N SER A 466 -17.26 20.84 -4.36
CA SER A 466 -18.34 21.08 -5.31
C SER A 466 -18.18 22.34 -6.19
N THR A 467 -17.44 23.36 -5.71
CA THR A 467 -17.16 24.59 -6.46
C THR A 467 -15.96 24.48 -7.40
N LYS A 468 -15.22 23.37 -7.31
CA LYS A 468 -13.97 23.11 -8.02
C LYS A 468 -12.79 23.99 -7.62
N ARG A 469 -12.88 24.71 -6.49
CA ARG A 469 -11.85 25.65 -6.01
C ARG A 469 -10.86 25.01 -5.06
N TYR A 470 -11.37 24.23 -4.12
CA TYR A 470 -10.56 23.66 -3.06
C TYR A 470 -10.24 22.22 -3.39
N PHE A 471 -8.96 21.87 -3.42
CA PHE A 471 -8.51 20.50 -3.61
C PHE A 471 -8.34 19.84 -2.24
N LEU A 472 -9.19 18.86 -1.94
CA LEU A 472 -9.14 18.06 -0.72
C LEU A 472 -8.38 16.76 -1.00
N VAL A 473 -7.24 16.58 -0.36
CA VAL A 473 -6.33 15.44 -0.56
C VAL A 473 -6.01 14.75 0.75
N ALA A 474 -6.06 13.42 0.75
CA ALA A 474 -5.66 12.60 1.88
C ALA A 474 -4.13 12.55 2.04
N ALA A 475 -3.66 12.97 3.21
CA ALA A 475 -2.37 12.59 3.76
C ALA A 475 -2.58 11.30 4.57
N ASN A 476 -2.71 10.18 3.86
CA ASN A 476 -3.37 8.99 4.39
C ASN A 476 -2.71 8.40 5.64
N GLN A 477 -1.38 8.28 5.67
CA GLN A 477 -0.66 7.77 6.85
C GLN A 477 -0.58 8.79 8.00
N ALA A 478 -0.91 10.05 7.75
CA ALA A 478 -1.06 11.09 8.76
C ALA A 478 -2.51 11.19 9.28
N ASN A 479 -3.44 10.38 8.75
CA ASN A 479 -4.86 10.38 9.11
C ASN A 479 -5.55 11.74 8.93
N SER A 480 -5.13 12.52 7.93
CA SER A 480 -5.65 13.86 7.72
C SER A 480 -6.02 14.13 6.25
N ILE A 481 -6.90 15.11 6.06
CA ILE A 481 -7.26 15.69 4.77
C ILE A 481 -6.68 17.10 4.70
N VAL A 482 -5.80 17.33 3.74
CA VAL A 482 -5.25 18.64 3.41
C VAL A 482 -6.19 19.33 2.41
N VAL A 483 -6.42 20.63 2.63
CA VAL A 483 -7.24 21.48 1.76
C VAL A 483 -6.33 22.54 1.13
N ILE A 484 -6.27 22.56 -0.19
CA ILE A 484 -5.50 23.54 -0.97
C ILE A 484 -6.47 24.45 -1.72
N ASP A 485 -6.37 25.77 -1.54
CA ASP A 485 -7.10 26.74 -2.37
C ASP A 485 -6.37 26.91 -3.71
N ALA A 486 -6.96 26.43 -4.81
CA ALA A 486 -6.34 26.53 -6.13
C ALA A 486 -6.40 27.94 -6.75
N LEU A 487 -7.27 28.82 -6.24
CA LEU A 487 -7.34 30.20 -6.73
C LEU A 487 -6.17 31.02 -6.16
N GLU A 488 -5.96 30.94 -4.85
CA GLU A 488 -4.87 31.67 -4.15
C GLU A 488 -3.54 30.88 -4.15
N GLY A 489 -3.62 29.57 -4.37
CA GLY A 489 -2.48 28.65 -4.39
C GLY A 489 -1.87 28.46 -3.00
N GLU A 490 -2.68 28.30 -1.96
CA GLU A 490 -2.22 28.19 -0.57
C GLU A 490 -2.87 27.04 0.19
N LEU A 491 -2.22 26.63 1.29
CA LEU A 491 -2.78 25.68 2.24
C LEU A 491 -3.88 26.38 3.04
N GLU A 492 -5.11 25.90 2.91
CA GLU A 492 -6.28 26.44 3.59
C GLU A 492 -6.49 25.77 4.96
N ALA A 493 -6.38 24.43 5.01
CA ALA A 493 -6.58 23.67 6.24
C ALA A 493 -5.94 22.28 6.19
N ILE A 494 -5.73 21.70 7.38
CA ILE A 494 -5.44 20.28 7.59
C ILE A 494 -6.49 19.77 8.59
N VAL A 495 -7.28 18.79 8.17
CA VAL A 495 -8.42 18.27 8.93
C VAL A 495 -8.13 16.84 9.36
N ASP A 496 -8.07 16.59 10.66
CA ASP A 496 -7.91 15.24 11.21
C ASP A 496 -9.13 14.36 10.93
N THR A 497 -8.88 13.09 10.64
CA THR A 497 -9.89 12.08 10.31
C THR A 497 -9.58 10.74 10.99
N ALA A 498 -10.39 9.72 10.70
CA ALA A 498 -10.14 8.37 11.18
C ALA A 498 -8.91 7.75 10.49
N ALA A 499 -8.53 6.53 10.89
CA ALA A 499 -7.30 5.92 10.42
C ALA A 499 -7.28 5.65 8.90
N VAL A 500 -6.28 6.19 8.19
CA VAL A 500 -5.97 5.95 6.78
C VAL A 500 -7.15 6.33 5.85
N PRO A 501 -7.46 7.63 5.70
CA PRO A 501 -8.46 8.08 4.73
C PRO A 501 -8.04 7.71 3.30
N HIS A 502 -9.00 7.27 2.51
CA HIS A 502 -8.82 6.93 1.09
C HIS A 502 -10.07 7.34 0.31
N PRO A 503 -10.09 8.56 -0.24
CA PRO A 503 -11.28 9.10 -0.91
C PRO A 503 -11.45 8.66 -2.36
N GLY A 504 -10.38 8.25 -3.05
CA GLY A 504 -10.31 8.41 -4.49
C GLY A 504 -10.37 9.90 -4.85
N ARG A 505 -11.47 10.34 -5.46
CA ARG A 505 -11.78 11.79 -5.62
C ARG A 505 -12.70 12.33 -4.52
N GLY A 506 -13.25 11.44 -3.69
CA GLY A 506 -14.28 11.71 -2.69
C GLY A 506 -15.67 11.85 -3.30
N ALA A 507 -16.60 12.34 -2.49
CA ALA A 507 -18.00 12.54 -2.89
C ALA A 507 -18.53 13.86 -2.35
N ASN A 508 -19.01 14.74 -3.26
CA ASN A 508 -19.58 16.05 -2.92
C ASN A 508 -21.11 15.98 -2.83
N TRP A 509 -21.70 16.54 -1.77
CA TRP A 509 -23.15 16.57 -1.58
C TRP A 509 -23.58 17.67 -0.63
N ILE A 510 -24.89 17.87 -0.50
CA ILE A 510 -25.47 18.85 0.42
C ILE A 510 -25.96 18.12 1.66
N ASP A 511 -25.30 18.37 2.78
CA ASP A 511 -25.75 17.93 4.09
C ASP A 511 -26.98 18.74 4.53
N PRO A 512 -28.05 18.09 5.05
CA PRO A 512 -29.27 18.78 5.45
C PRO A 512 -29.10 19.76 6.62
N GLU A 513 -28.03 19.61 7.40
CA GLU A 513 -27.71 20.47 8.55
C GLU A 513 -26.51 21.38 8.29
N PHE A 514 -25.47 20.85 7.64
CA PHE A 514 -24.18 21.53 7.52
C PHE A 514 -23.89 22.20 6.17
N GLY A 515 -24.78 22.04 5.18
CA GLY A 515 -24.61 22.63 3.85
C GLY A 515 -23.67 21.82 2.95
N PRO A 516 -22.95 22.46 2.00
CA PRO A 516 -22.03 21.76 1.11
C PRO A 516 -20.91 21.04 1.86
N VAL A 517 -20.75 19.75 1.57
CA VAL A 517 -19.76 18.87 2.19
C VAL A 517 -19.06 18.00 1.15
N TRP A 518 -17.85 17.58 1.50
CA TRP A 518 -17.09 16.55 0.81
C TRP A 518 -16.84 15.40 1.79
N SER A 519 -16.82 14.16 1.29
CA SER A 519 -16.69 12.97 2.14
C SER A 519 -15.64 11.98 1.66
N THR A 520 -15.06 11.26 2.62
CA THR A 520 -14.07 10.20 2.42
C THR A 520 -14.36 9.00 3.32
N SER A 521 -14.16 7.81 2.78
CA SER A 521 -14.08 6.57 3.54
C SER A 521 -12.64 6.29 3.99
N HIS A 522 -12.44 5.20 4.75
CA HIS A 522 -11.14 4.88 5.33
C HIS A 522 -10.76 3.40 5.12
N LEU A 523 -9.46 3.18 4.99
CA LEU A 523 -8.85 1.85 4.94
C LEU A 523 -8.67 1.27 6.35
N GLY A 524 -8.28 2.10 7.33
CA GLY A 524 -7.93 1.64 8.67
C GLY A 524 -9.13 1.47 9.61
N GLU A 525 -10.28 2.07 9.29
CA GLU A 525 -11.44 2.09 10.19
C GLU A 525 -12.76 2.12 9.41
N GLY A 526 -13.84 1.58 9.99
CA GLY A 526 -15.19 1.62 9.44
C GLY A 526 -15.87 2.97 9.65
N SER A 527 -15.39 3.99 8.94
CA SER A 527 -15.83 5.37 9.08
C SER A 527 -16.00 6.04 7.71
N LEU A 528 -17.05 6.85 7.57
CA LEU A 528 -17.20 7.87 6.54
C LEU A 528 -17.09 9.26 7.19
N ALA A 529 -15.96 9.94 6.94
CA ALA A 529 -15.74 11.31 7.37
C ALA A 529 -16.41 12.29 6.39
N VAL A 530 -17.07 13.31 6.94
CA VAL A 530 -17.77 14.35 6.19
C VAL A 530 -17.23 15.71 6.63
N ILE A 531 -16.70 16.47 5.67
CA ILE A 531 -16.01 17.75 5.89
C ILE A 531 -16.80 18.87 5.24
N GLY A 532 -17.07 19.97 5.96
CA GLY A 532 -17.72 21.15 5.39
C GLY A 532 -16.80 21.90 4.42
N THR A 533 -17.33 22.34 3.27
CA THR A 533 -16.51 22.93 2.19
C THR A 533 -16.97 24.31 1.72
N ASP A 534 -17.82 25.00 2.49
CA ASP A 534 -18.39 26.31 2.12
C ASP A 534 -17.96 27.41 3.11
N PRO A 535 -16.75 27.98 2.95
CA PRO A 535 -16.26 29.05 3.82
C PRO A 535 -17.02 30.37 3.67
N GLU A 536 -17.81 30.57 2.62
CA GLU A 536 -18.56 31.80 2.39
C GLU A 536 -19.90 31.82 3.11
N ASN A 537 -20.72 30.78 2.94
CA ASN A 537 -22.08 30.75 3.51
C ASN A 537 -22.21 29.89 4.76
N HIS A 538 -21.28 28.97 5.01
CA HIS A 538 -21.23 28.11 6.20
C HIS A 538 -19.86 28.18 6.90
N PRO A 539 -19.33 29.38 7.20
CA PRO A 539 -17.98 29.57 7.74
C PRO A 539 -17.73 28.85 9.07
N GLU A 540 -18.78 28.60 9.86
CA GLU A 540 -18.68 27.85 11.11
C GLU A 540 -18.40 26.35 10.90
N ASN A 541 -18.69 25.81 9.72
CA ASN A 541 -18.56 24.40 9.36
C ASN A 541 -17.40 24.14 8.38
N ALA A 542 -16.96 25.15 7.65
CA ALA A 542 -15.89 25.04 6.68
C ALA A 542 -14.62 24.46 7.30
N TRP A 543 -14.04 23.47 6.61
CA TRP A 543 -12.80 22.79 6.96
C TRP A 543 -12.82 22.11 8.33
N LYS A 544 -14.00 21.61 8.73
CA LYS A 544 -14.18 20.80 9.93
C LYS A 544 -14.83 19.48 9.58
N LEU A 545 -14.44 18.44 10.32
CA LEU A 545 -15.16 17.18 10.35
C LEU A 545 -16.54 17.41 11.00
N VAL A 546 -17.58 17.55 10.18
CA VAL A 546 -18.95 17.84 10.64
C VAL A 546 -19.75 16.58 10.93
N ARG A 547 -19.42 15.45 10.28
CA ARG A 547 -19.94 14.13 10.63
C ARG A 547 -18.86 13.06 10.54
N ASN A 548 -19.02 12.03 11.36
CA ASN A 548 -18.34 10.75 11.22
C ASN A 548 -19.41 9.65 11.27
N ILE A 549 -19.69 9.03 10.14
CA ILE A 549 -20.77 8.05 9.97
C ILE A 549 -20.17 6.64 10.05
N PRO A 550 -20.64 5.77 10.95
CA PRO A 550 -20.12 4.42 11.08
C PRO A 550 -20.45 3.58 9.83
N LEU A 551 -19.49 2.75 9.42
CA LEU A 551 -19.62 1.79 8.33
C LEU A 551 -19.46 0.35 8.85
N LEU A 552 -19.66 -0.66 7.98
CA LEU A 552 -19.54 -2.08 8.34
C LEU A 552 -18.16 -2.48 8.85
N GLY A 553 -17.11 -1.79 8.40
CA GLY A 553 -15.73 -2.03 8.79
C GLY A 553 -14.77 -1.20 7.94
N GLY A 554 -13.47 -1.31 8.22
CA GLY A 554 -12.43 -0.69 7.39
C GLY A 554 -12.26 -1.37 6.03
N GLY A 555 -11.24 -0.96 5.30
CA GLY A 555 -10.90 -1.51 3.98
C GLY A 555 -11.69 -0.90 2.83
N SER A 556 -12.37 0.23 3.02
CA SER A 556 -13.01 0.97 1.92
C SER A 556 -11.96 1.67 1.06
N LEU A 557 -12.10 1.57 -0.27
CA LEU A 557 -11.28 2.30 -1.23
C LEU A 557 -12.00 3.50 -1.84
N PHE A 558 -13.30 3.38 -2.09
CA PHE A 558 -14.03 4.41 -2.82
C PHE A 558 -15.36 4.76 -2.17
N VAL A 559 -15.62 6.06 -2.10
CA VAL A 559 -16.93 6.65 -1.90
C VAL A 559 -17.36 7.35 -3.19
N LYS A 560 -18.66 7.41 -3.46
CA LYS A 560 -19.17 8.09 -4.67
C LYS A 560 -20.57 8.62 -4.50
N THR A 561 -20.85 9.74 -5.15
CA THR A 561 -22.22 10.18 -5.38
C THR A 561 -22.35 10.86 -6.75
N HIS A 562 -23.51 11.44 -7.00
CA HIS A 562 -23.78 12.29 -8.15
C HIS A 562 -24.77 13.40 -7.73
N PRO A 563 -24.76 14.59 -8.34
CA PRO A 563 -25.76 15.64 -8.09
C PRO A 563 -27.22 15.19 -8.20
N ASN A 564 -27.50 14.23 -9.09
CA ASN A 564 -28.84 13.66 -9.30
C ASN A 564 -29.18 12.47 -8.39
N SER A 565 -28.21 11.97 -7.62
CA SER A 565 -28.40 10.80 -6.75
C SER A 565 -28.80 11.23 -5.34
N PRO A 566 -29.74 10.53 -4.66
CA PRO A 566 -30.01 10.71 -3.25
C PRO A 566 -29.04 9.93 -2.34
N TRP A 567 -28.10 9.18 -2.91
CA TRP A 567 -27.27 8.21 -2.19
C TRP A 567 -25.79 8.58 -2.17
N ILE A 568 -25.12 8.17 -1.11
CA ILE A 568 -23.66 8.08 -1.02
C ILE A 568 -23.31 6.60 -1.02
N TRP A 569 -22.56 6.15 -2.02
CA TRP A 569 -22.15 4.76 -2.19
C TRP A 569 -20.77 4.53 -1.57
N VAL A 570 -20.59 3.41 -0.88
CA VAL A 570 -19.32 3.04 -0.21
C VAL A 570 -19.02 1.56 -0.44
N ASP A 571 -17.76 1.24 -0.74
CA ASP A 571 -17.26 -0.14 -0.86
C ASP A 571 -16.43 -0.56 0.36
N PHE A 572 -16.01 -1.82 0.39
CA PHE A 572 -15.13 -2.36 1.44
C PHE A 572 -14.07 -3.27 0.82
N SER A 573 -13.56 -2.86 -0.33
CA SER A 573 -12.73 -3.67 -1.25
C SER A 573 -11.60 -4.48 -0.57
N LEU A 574 -10.96 -3.91 0.46
CA LEU A 574 -9.80 -4.45 1.17
C LEU A 574 -10.12 -4.95 2.59
N ASN A 575 -11.40 -5.03 2.98
CA ASN A 575 -11.77 -5.60 4.27
C ASN A 575 -11.26 -7.06 4.37
N PRO A 576 -10.82 -7.58 5.52
CA PRO A 576 -10.36 -8.97 5.60
C PRO A 576 -11.49 -10.01 5.46
N ASP A 577 -12.73 -9.66 5.75
CA ASP A 577 -13.88 -10.55 5.58
C ASP A 577 -14.36 -10.58 4.12
N GLU A 578 -14.37 -11.76 3.50
CA GLU A 578 -14.75 -11.92 2.08
C GLU A 578 -16.19 -11.48 1.75
N ALA A 579 -17.14 -11.65 2.68
CA ALA A 579 -18.52 -11.21 2.46
C ALA A 579 -18.58 -9.68 2.49
N ILE A 580 -17.84 -9.04 3.40
CA ILE A 580 -17.74 -7.59 3.44
C ILE A 580 -17.02 -7.04 2.19
N GLN A 581 -15.95 -7.69 1.71
CA GLN A 581 -15.26 -7.30 0.46
C GLN A 581 -16.18 -7.25 -0.76
N ARG A 582 -17.26 -8.04 -0.78
CA ARG A 582 -18.24 -8.11 -1.88
C ARG A 582 -19.47 -7.27 -1.62
N THR A 583 -19.55 -6.64 -0.45
CA THR A 583 -20.67 -5.81 -0.04
C THR A 583 -20.46 -4.37 -0.48
N VAL A 584 -21.54 -3.75 -0.95
CA VAL A 584 -21.64 -2.29 -1.09
C VAL A 584 -22.72 -1.77 -0.14
N CYS A 585 -22.54 -0.56 0.35
CA CYS A 585 -23.54 0.13 1.15
C CYS A 585 -23.93 1.46 0.49
N VAL A 586 -25.18 1.87 0.72
CA VAL A 586 -25.66 3.21 0.43
C VAL A 586 -26.09 3.92 1.71
N ILE A 587 -25.76 5.21 1.79
CA ILE A 587 -26.20 6.11 2.85
C ILE A 587 -27.11 7.17 2.21
N ALA A 588 -28.24 7.47 2.85
CA ALA A 588 -29.16 8.49 2.36
C ALA A 588 -28.62 9.89 2.66
N LYS A 589 -28.51 10.76 1.66
CA LYS A 589 -28.10 12.18 1.88
C LYS A 589 -29.08 12.93 2.78
N GLU A 590 -30.37 12.59 2.71
CA GLU A 590 -31.42 13.23 3.52
C GLU A 590 -31.31 12.86 5.02
N ASN A 591 -30.77 11.68 5.34
CA ASN A 591 -30.53 11.24 6.71
C ASN A 591 -29.17 10.50 6.83
N PRO A 592 -28.06 11.25 6.81
CA PRO A 592 -26.72 10.70 6.69
C PRO A 592 -26.16 10.31 8.07
N THR A 593 -26.78 9.33 8.71
CA THR A 593 -26.42 8.90 10.08
C THR A 593 -25.95 7.45 10.17
N GLU A 594 -26.37 6.60 9.23
CA GLU A 594 -25.98 5.20 9.11
C GLU A 594 -26.21 4.71 7.67
N ALA A 595 -25.74 3.50 7.35
CA ALA A 595 -26.06 2.87 6.08
C ALA A 595 -27.57 2.58 5.98
N TYR A 596 -28.20 3.05 4.90
CA TYR A 596 -29.60 2.77 4.60
C TYR A 596 -29.79 1.31 4.16
N LYS A 597 -28.88 0.81 3.32
CA LYS A 597 -28.91 -0.55 2.80
C LYS A 597 -27.49 -1.02 2.46
N CYS A 598 -27.20 -2.28 2.74
CA CYS A 598 -25.99 -2.97 2.32
C CYS A 598 -26.34 -4.34 1.72
N TRP A 599 -25.62 -4.75 0.68
CA TRP A 599 -25.81 -6.07 0.05
C TRP A 599 -24.55 -6.53 -0.68
N GLU A 600 -24.37 -7.85 -0.76
CA GLU A 600 -23.34 -8.47 -1.61
C GLU A 600 -23.74 -8.34 -3.09
N ILE A 601 -22.81 -7.88 -3.93
CA ILE A 601 -23.07 -7.67 -5.37
C ILE A 601 -22.73 -8.90 -6.22
N ALA A 602 -21.99 -9.86 -5.66
CA ALA A 602 -21.53 -11.09 -6.29
C ALA A 602 -21.11 -12.13 -5.23
N ASP A 603 -21.00 -13.40 -5.63
CA ASP A 603 -20.54 -14.51 -4.78
C ASP A 603 -19.03 -14.79 -4.91
N TYR A 604 -18.30 -13.92 -5.62
CA TYR A 604 -16.84 -13.98 -5.79
C TYR A 604 -16.23 -12.59 -5.97
N GLY A 605 -14.91 -12.53 -5.96
CA GLY A 605 -14.17 -11.28 -6.19
C GLY A 605 -14.35 -10.26 -5.07
N ARG A 606 -14.13 -8.99 -5.41
CA ARG A 606 -14.25 -7.83 -4.53
C ARG A 606 -15.07 -6.75 -5.23
N ALA A 607 -16.00 -6.11 -4.52
CA ALA A 607 -16.67 -4.91 -5.01
C ALA A 607 -15.68 -3.74 -4.95
N VAL A 608 -15.42 -3.07 -6.08
CA VAL A 608 -14.46 -1.96 -6.11
C VAL A 608 -14.84 -0.89 -7.11
N HIS A 609 -14.68 0.35 -6.68
CA HIS A 609 -14.82 1.58 -7.47
C HIS A 609 -16.24 1.77 -8.02
N PHE A 610 -16.78 2.97 -7.85
CA PHE A 610 -18.08 3.35 -8.35
C PHE A 610 -17.92 4.41 -9.43
N GLU A 611 -18.71 4.33 -10.49
CA GLU A 611 -18.77 5.40 -11.47
C GLU A 611 -20.18 5.53 -12.01
N TYR A 612 -20.69 6.76 -12.05
CA TYR A 612 -21.99 7.05 -12.62
C TYR A 612 -21.90 7.18 -14.14
N ASN A 613 -23.01 6.91 -14.82
CA ASN A 613 -23.21 7.36 -16.20
C ASN A 613 -23.32 8.89 -16.25
N LYS A 614 -23.31 9.45 -17.48
CA LYS A 614 -23.39 10.89 -17.73
C LYS A 614 -24.60 11.56 -17.08
N ASP A 615 -25.74 10.89 -17.06
CA ASP A 615 -26.98 11.43 -16.49
C ASP A 615 -27.07 11.26 -14.96
N GLY A 616 -26.19 10.46 -14.36
CA GLY A 616 -26.22 10.15 -12.94
C GLY A 616 -27.43 9.34 -12.49
N THR A 617 -27.98 8.54 -13.39
CA THR A 617 -29.16 7.68 -13.16
C THR A 617 -28.77 6.23 -12.93
N GLN A 618 -27.56 5.84 -13.32
CA GLN A 618 -27.03 4.50 -13.16
C GLN A 618 -25.63 4.55 -12.57
N ILE A 619 -25.35 3.62 -11.66
CA ILE A 619 -24.04 3.47 -11.04
C ILE A 619 -23.44 2.10 -11.35
N TRP A 620 -22.17 2.12 -11.75
CA TRP A 620 -21.43 0.97 -12.21
C TRP A 620 -20.43 0.55 -11.13
N VAL A 621 -20.44 -0.73 -10.76
CA VAL A 621 -19.56 -1.32 -9.74
C VAL A 621 -18.78 -2.46 -10.36
N SER A 622 -17.46 -2.49 -10.17
CA SER A 622 -16.66 -3.64 -10.62
C SER A 622 -16.70 -4.75 -9.59
N VAL A 623 -16.86 -5.97 -10.06
CA VAL A 623 -16.52 -7.19 -9.33
C VAL A 623 -15.13 -7.60 -9.81
N TRP A 624 -14.13 -7.25 -9.02
CA TRP A 624 -12.74 -7.58 -9.30
C TRP A 624 -12.49 -9.05 -8.93
N GLY A 625 -12.47 -9.90 -9.96
CA GLY A 625 -12.22 -11.33 -9.83
C GLY A 625 -10.74 -11.72 -9.93
N THR A 626 -10.50 -12.96 -10.33
CA THR A 626 -9.16 -13.57 -10.42
C THR A 626 -8.89 -13.97 -11.87
N ALA A 627 -7.84 -13.41 -12.49
CA ALA A 627 -7.62 -13.48 -13.94
C ALA A 627 -7.55 -14.90 -14.52
N ASP A 628 -6.97 -15.85 -13.77
CA ASP A 628 -6.78 -17.24 -14.16
C ASP A 628 -7.90 -18.18 -13.68
N GLN A 629 -8.98 -17.64 -13.11
CA GLN A 629 -10.14 -18.42 -12.67
C GLN A 629 -11.30 -18.31 -13.68
N PRO A 630 -11.56 -19.34 -14.51
CA PRO A 630 -12.60 -19.29 -15.53
C PRO A 630 -13.98 -19.02 -14.94
N GLY A 631 -14.73 -18.11 -15.56
CA GLY A 631 -16.06 -17.68 -15.10
C GLY A 631 -16.05 -16.78 -13.86
N LYS A 632 -14.86 -16.51 -13.28
CA LYS A 632 -14.67 -15.61 -12.14
C LYS A 632 -13.56 -14.59 -12.37
N THR A 633 -13.28 -14.29 -13.65
CA THR A 633 -12.27 -13.29 -14.02
C THR A 633 -12.69 -11.88 -13.64
N GLY A 634 -14.01 -11.63 -13.61
CA GLY A 634 -14.61 -10.37 -13.20
C GLY A 634 -15.74 -9.92 -14.11
N GLU A 635 -16.44 -8.90 -13.64
CA GLU A 635 -17.65 -8.37 -14.27
C GLU A 635 -17.92 -6.94 -13.78
N ILE A 636 -18.85 -6.25 -14.44
CA ILE A 636 -19.41 -4.98 -13.95
C ILE A 636 -20.89 -5.18 -13.68
N VAL A 637 -21.35 -4.71 -12.53
CA VAL A 637 -22.76 -4.66 -12.16
C VAL A 637 -23.25 -3.22 -12.27
N VAL A 638 -24.40 -3.02 -12.90
CA VAL A 638 -25.00 -1.70 -13.09
C VAL A 638 -26.32 -1.66 -12.33
N TYR A 639 -26.46 -0.67 -11.46
CA TYR A 639 -27.68 -0.42 -10.70
C TYR A 639 -28.41 0.81 -11.23
N ASP A 640 -29.74 0.74 -11.26
CA ASP A 640 -30.57 1.95 -11.31
C ASP A 640 -30.46 2.65 -9.95
N ASP A 641 -29.99 3.90 -9.95
CA ASP A 641 -29.66 4.61 -8.72
C ASP A 641 -30.92 4.96 -7.89
N ALA A 642 -32.05 5.23 -8.56
CA ALA A 642 -33.27 5.59 -7.86
C ALA A 642 -33.88 4.42 -7.08
N THR A 643 -33.80 3.21 -7.62
CA THR A 643 -34.42 1.99 -7.05
C THR A 643 -33.42 1.10 -6.31
N LEU A 644 -32.12 1.26 -6.56
CA LEU A 644 -31.04 0.38 -6.08
C LEU A 644 -31.19 -1.06 -6.59
N GLU A 645 -31.89 -1.26 -7.71
CA GLU A 645 -32.05 -2.56 -8.37
C GLU A 645 -30.99 -2.73 -9.46
N GLU A 646 -30.46 -3.95 -9.59
CA GLU A 646 -29.55 -4.29 -10.68
C GLU A 646 -30.32 -4.26 -12.01
N VAL A 647 -29.83 -3.46 -12.97
CA VAL A 647 -30.44 -3.33 -14.30
C VAL A 647 -29.63 -3.99 -15.41
N ALA A 648 -28.32 -4.15 -15.20
CA ALA A 648 -27.45 -4.83 -16.15
C ALA A 648 -26.21 -5.41 -15.47
N ARG A 649 -25.60 -6.38 -16.16
CA ARG A 649 -24.35 -7.02 -15.78
C ARG A 649 -23.52 -7.32 -17.02
N ILE A 650 -22.26 -6.92 -17.00
CA ILE A 650 -21.30 -7.09 -18.10
C ILE A 650 -20.29 -8.18 -17.69
N PRO A 651 -20.49 -9.44 -18.11
CA PRO A 651 -19.68 -10.56 -17.65
C PRO A 651 -18.37 -10.73 -18.43
N ASN A 652 -17.50 -11.63 -17.94
CA ASN A 652 -16.28 -12.10 -18.61
C ASN A 652 -15.25 -11.00 -18.91
N LEU A 653 -15.17 -9.99 -18.05
CA LEU A 653 -14.10 -9.01 -18.09
C LEU A 653 -12.92 -9.54 -17.27
N ILE A 654 -11.69 -9.38 -17.78
CA ILE A 654 -10.50 -9.83 -17.07
C ILE A 654 -10.12 -8.78 -16.03
N THR A 655 -10.38 -9.06 -14.76
CA THR A 655 -10.02 -8.21 -13.61
C THR A 655 -10.40 -6.73 -13.80
N PRO A 656 -11.70 -6.42 -14.01
CA PRO A 656 -12.16 -5.04 -14.14
C PRO A 656 -11.98 -4.30 -12.82
N THR A 657 -11.43 -3.09 -12.84
CA THR A 657 -11.21 -2.28 -11.63
C THR A 657 -11.70 -0.83 -11.78
N GLY A 658 -10.82 0.10 -12.18
CA GLY A 658 -11.15 1.51 -12.39
C GLY A 658 -12.10 1.68 -13.57
N LYS A 659 -13.11 2.54 -13.41
CA LYS A 659 -14.14 2.85 -14.42
C LYS A 659 -14.26 4.37 -14.51
N PHE A 660 -14.14 4.93 -15.70
CA PHE A 660 -14.14 6.39 -15.87
C PHE A 660 -15.14 6.76 -16.95
N ASN A 661 -16.25 7.39 -16.56
CA ASN A 661 -17.21 7.90 -17.52
C ASN A 661 -16.64 9.17 -18.15
N VAL A 662 -16.77 9.30 -19.48
CA VAL A 662 -16.19 10.42 -20.22
C VAL A 662 -16.68 11.76 -19.68
N TYR A 663 -17.99 11.99 -19.65
CA TYR A 663 -18.58 13.24 -19.17
C TYR A 663 -18.18 13.57 -17.73
N ASN A 664 -18.36 12.63 -16.80
CA ASN A 664 -18.08 12.85 -15.38
C ASN A 664 -16.59 13.11 -15.09
N THR A 665 -15.69 12.55 -15.90
CA THR A 665 -14.24 12.76 -15.75
C THR A 665 -13.77 14.10 -16.34
N ILE A 666 -14.36 14.56 -17.45
CA ILE A 666 -14.05 15.89 -18.01
C ILE A 666 -14.43 16.97 -17.00
N TYR A 667 -15.68 16.91 -16.54
CA TYR A 667 -16.29 17.95 -15.71
C TYR A 667 -16.08 17.76 -14.21
N ASP A 668 -15.25 16.81 -13.81
CA ASP A 668 -14.92 16.53 -12.41
C ASP A 668 -16.20 16.42 -11.53
N ILE A 669 -17.13 15.55 -11.93
CA ILE A 669 -18.41 15.30 -11.24
C ILE A 669 -18.30 14.01 -10.42
N TYR A 670 -18.50 14.09 -9.09
CA TYR A 670 -18.40 12.96 -8.16
C TYR A 670 -18.99 13.20 -6.76
#